data_AF-A0A518DUK4-F1
#
_entry.id   AF-A0A518DUK4-F1
#
_cell.length_a   1.000
_cell.length_b   1.000
_cell.length_c   1.000
_cell.angle_alpha   90.00
_cell.angle_beta   90.00
_cell.angle_gamma   90.00
#
_symmetry.space_group_name_H-M   'P 1'
#
loop_
_entity.id
_entity.type
_entity.pdbx_description
1 polymer ?
#
loop_
_entity_poly.entity_id
_entity_poly.type
_entity_poly.pdbx_seq_one_letter_code
_entity_poly.pdbx_strand_id
1 'polypeptide(L)'
;MKNDSFQELLRRMPTIAKAVNAFESEDIQKQAYQELIKAFVQSDEEAEAADTARKSKKQRSKKDAAAQGEKSGDKPTGNGAKSGDLSTADILAAARGNQKSAPAAKASPAADKKKEASPPSELEGIKEASLYLKGPIPQELVDGSDHFGKESIQLLKHHGTYQQDNRDERKSTSGGKSAKSYIFMVRTKIPSGIFTSPQLLEELDLCDEMGNGTLRITSRQGLQLHSIPKDNLKDVIARINAVNSSTLGACGDVNRNVMCCPAPYTDEVHLQMQALSNQLAAHFAPRTSAYHEIWLKDTETNESEQIAGAPAETIEPIYGKHYLPRKFKMGIALPDDNCIDVYTHDLGLLAIVRDGKIIGYNVLVGGGQGRTPTAEKTFPALGKRMAFCTPEQVLEVATAVVKVQRDFGNRADRKIARMKYLIHDWGLERFKAKVEEYFGSELPGPQPDDVTAVNDHMGWDEQGDGKLFYGLNVENGRILDTESMQMKTAFREICRQFNPGIRFTANQSLLFTDLDPACKDDFTSILKKHHVPLSADFSNARRWSIACVAWPTCGLSITESERALPGIMDDLEVELAKLGLSSEEFVVRMTGCPNGCARPYNCDVGLVGRAKDKYTIFLGGRMQGDRLNWEYKDMVPHDEIVPELAKVFTYFKQDREEGESFGDFCERKGQADLVAWSEVAQPA
;
A
#
# COMPACT_ATOMS: atom_id res chain seq x y z
N MET A 1 23.14 -1.12 37.39
CA MET A 1 23.27 -1.95 36.17
C MET A 1 23.38 -3.44 36.51
N LYS A 2 24.46 -3.95 37.12
CA LYS A 2 24.67 -5.41 37.31
C LYS A 2 23.66 -6.17 38.20
N ASN A 3 22.71 -5.50 38.85
CA ASN A 3 21.69 -6.14 39.72
C ASN A 3 20.26 -5.63 39.45
N ASP A 4 20.03 -4.89 38.35
CA ASP A 4 18.71 -4.34 38.04
C ASP A 4 17.95 -5.29 37.11
N SER A 5 16.65 -5.50 37.33
CA SER A 5 15.82 -6.29 36.41
C SER A 5 15.66 -5.57 35.06
N PHE A 6 15.52 -6.33 33.97
CA PHE A 6 15.36 -5.80 32.60
C PHE A 6 14.27 -4.70 32.48
N GLN A 7 13.12 -4.90 33.13
CA GLN A 7 12.01 -3.94 33.12
C GLN A 7 12.31 -2.64 33.87
N GLU A 8 13.13 -2.71 34.92
CA GLU A 8 13.57 -1.53 35.68
C GLU A 8 14.64 -0.76 34.91
N LEU A 9 15.47 -1.46 34.13
CA LEU A 9 16.47 -0.86 33.26
C LEU A 9 15.81 -0.06 32.12
N LEU A 10 14.78 -0.63 31.47
CA LEU A 10 14.00 0.04 30.42
C LEU A 10 13.34 1.33 30.92
N ARG A 11 12.75 1.33 32.11
CA ARG A 11 12.14 2.55 32.70
C ARG A 11 13.14 3.67 32.94
N ARG A 12 14.40 3.33 33.23
CA ARG A 12 15.44 4.31 33.55
C ARG A 12 16.26 4.73 32.32
N MET A 13 16.07 4.11 31.16
CA MET A 13 16.81 4.42 29.92
C MET A 13 16.80 5.91 29.55
N PRO A 14 15.67 6.64 29.62
CA PRO A 14 15.66 8.07 29.29
C PRO A 14 16.54 8.91 30.24
N THR A 15 16.54 8.57 31.53
CA THR A 15 17.37 9.24 32.54
C THR A 15 18.84 8.92 32.36
N ILE A 16 19.16 7.66 32.01
CA ILE A 16 20.53 7.20 31.77
C ILE A 16 21.10 7.83 30.50
N ALA A 17 20.35 7.84 29.40
CA ALA A 17 20.77 8.49 28.16
C ALA A 17 21.04 9.99 28.37
N LYS A 18 20.20 10.67 29.17
CA LYS A 18 20.42 12.07 29.56
C LYS A 18 21.70 12.27 30.36
N ALA A 19 22.07 11.33 31.23
CA ALA A 19 23.32 11.37 32.00
C ALA A 19 24.55 11.09 31.12
N VAL A 20 24.46 10.17 30.15
CA VAL A 20 25.54 9.92 29.19
C VAL A 20 25.77 11.12 28.29
N ASN A 21 24.71 11.76 27.81
CA ASN A 21 24.80 12.96 26.97
C ASN A 21 25.33 14.21 27.73
N ALA A 22 25.51 14.12 29.05
CA ALA A 22 26.11 15.19 29.85
C ALA A 22 27.65 15.15 29.87
N PHE A 23 28.29 14.11 29.31
CA PHE A 23 29.74 14.08 29.16
C PHE A 23 30.18 15.01 28.01
N GLU A 24 31.20 15.84 28.23
CA GLU A 24 31.69 16.80 27.22
C GLU A 24 32.54 16.14 26.10
N SER A 25 33.02 14.91 26.32
CA SER A 25 33.85 14.17 25.36
C SER A 25 33.03 13.12 24.62
N GLU A 26 33.04 13.19 23.29
CA GLU A 26 32.35 12.26 22.40
C GLU A 26 32.89 10.81 22.54
N ASP A 27 34.19 10.64 22.80
CA ASP A 27 34.79 9.32 23.02
C ASP A 27 34.31 8.69 24.33
N ILE A 28 34.15 9.50 25.39
CA ILE A 28 33.60 9.04 26.68
C ILE A 28 32.11 8.68 26.54
N GLN A 29 31.36 9.46 25.77
CA GLN A 29 29.96 9.15 25.45
C GLN A 29 29.85 7.81 24.71
N LYS A 30 30.65 7.60 23.65
CA LYS A 30 30.67 6.34 22.89
C LYS A 30 31.02 5.15 23.77
N GLN A 31 32.03 5.28 24.63
CA GLN A 31 32.42 4.20 25.53
C GLN A 31 31.34 3.91 26.58
N ALA A 32 30.69 4.93 27.14
CA ALA A 32 29.59 4.78 28.07
C ALA A 32 28.34 4.12 27.42
N TYR A 33 28.01 4.49 26.18
CA TYR A 33 26.95 3.85 25.42
C TYR A 33 27.26 2.38 25.11
N GLN A 34 28.50 2.05 24.77
CA GLN A 34 28.92 0.66 24.54
C GLN A 34 28.79 -0.21 25.80
N GLU A 35 29.16 0.30 26.97
CA GLU A 35 28.98 -0.42 28.24
C GLU A 35 27.50 -0.57 28.63
N LEU A 36 26.65 0.41 28.28
CA LEU A 36 25.19 0.32 28.42
C LEU A 36 24.57 -0.77 27.54
N ILE A 37 24.99 -0.84 26.28
CA ILE A 37 24.54 -1.86 25.34
C ILE A 37 24.94 -3.26 25.83
N LYS A 38 26.18 -3.43 26.31
CA LYS A 38 26.63 -4.71 26.88
C LYS A 38 25.80 -5.14 28.09
N ALA A 39 25.50 -4.20 29.00
CA ALA A 39 24.66 -4.48 30.16
C ALA A 39 23.22 -4.85 29.76
N PHE A 40 22.69 -4.22 28.70
CA PHE A 40 21.36 -4.51 28.17
C PHE A 40 21.27 -5.92 27.59
N VAL A 41 22.22 -6.27 26.70
CA VAL A 41 22.29 -7.60 26.05
C VAL A 41 22.42 -8.71 27.11
N GLN A 42 23.30 -8.51 28.10
CA GLN A 42 23.52 -9.51 29.15
C GLN A 42 22.27 -9.72 30.02
N SER A 43 21.49 -8.66 30.28
CA SER A 43 20.22 -8.77 31.03
C SER A 43 19.09 -9.40 30.23
N ASP A 44 19.11 -9.28 28.90
CA ASP A 44 18.12 -9.89 27.99
C ASP A 44 18.36 -11.40 27.86
N GLU A 45 19.63 -11.83 27.74
CA GLU A 45 20.02 -13.24 27.77
C GLU A 45 19.62 -13.93 29.10
N GLU A 46 19.81 -13.25 30.23
CA GLU A 46 19.36 -13.75 31.54
C GLU A 46 17.83 -13.85 31.66
N ALA A 47 17.10 -12.90 31.08
CA ALA A 47 15.63 -12.91 31.04
C ALA A 47 15.09 -14.04 30.14
N GLU A 48 15.71 -14.26 28.98
CA GLU A 48 15.36 -15.33 28.04
C GLU A 48 15.66 -16.72 28.62
N ALA A 49 16.78 -16.87 29.33
CA ALA A 49 17.10 -18.09 30.08
C ALA A 49 16.07 -18.38 31.18
N ALA A 50 15.64 -17.35 31.93
CA ALA A 50 14.61 -17.48 32.97
C ALA A 50 13.23 -17.84 32.40
N ASP A 51 12.83 -17.27 31.26
CA ASP A 51 11.56 -17.59 30.60
C ASP A 51 11.56 -19.00 30.01
N THR A 52 12.69 -19.44 29.45
CA THR A 52 12.89 -20.81 28.97
C THR A 52 12.79 -21.82 30.12
N ALA A 53 13.39 -21.52 31.28
CA ALA A 53 13.27 -22.32 32.49
C ALA A 53 11.82 -22.36 33.02
N ARG A 54 11.06 -21.27 32.89
CA ARG A 54 9.65 -21.19 33.30
C ARG A 54 8.73 -21.99 32.37
N LYS A 55 8.96 -21.91 31.05
CA LYS A 55 8.24 -22.68 30.02
C LYS A 55 8.48 -24.20 30.17
N SER A 56 9.71 -24.62 30.47
CA SER A 56 10.02 -26.04 30.71
C SER A 56 9.35 -26.59 31.98
N LYS A 57 9.28 -25.82 33.07
CA LYS A 57 8.50 -26.18 34.27
C LYS A 57 7.00 -26.31 33.98
N LYS A 58 6.45 -25.42 33.14
CA LYS A 58 5.02 -25.43 32.75
C LYS A 58 4.66 -26.60 31.83
N GLN A 59 5.60 -27.05 31.00
CA GLN A 59 5.45 -28.28 30.20
C GLN A 59 5.53 -29.55 31.05
N ARG A 60 6.40 -29.59 32.07
CA ARG A 60 6.44 -30.71 33.03
C ARG A 60 5.13 -30.83 33.81
N SER A 61 4.59 -29.71 34.34
CA SER A 61 3.33 -29.76 35.08
C SER A 61 2.11 -30.13 34.21
N LYS A 62 2.11 -29.80 32.91
CA LYS A 62 1.07 -30.24 31.96
C LYS A 62 1.16 -31.73 31.64
N LYS A 63 2.36 -32.31 31.59
CA LYS A 63 2.53 -33.77 31.42
C LYS A 63 2.08 -34.55 32.66
N ASP A 64 2.33 -34.01 33.85
CA ASP A 64 1.92 -34.66 35.09
C ASP A 64 0.38 -34.62 35.29
N ALA A 65 -0.29 -33.57 34.80
CA ALA A 65 -1.76 -33.47 34.81
C ALA A 65 -2.45 -34.40 33.80
N ALA A 66 -1.81 -34.68 32.65
CA ALA A 66 -2.36 -35.60 31.65
C ALA A 66 -2.26 -37.08 32.06
N ALA A 67 -1.35 -37.43 32.97
CA ALA A 67 -1.16 -38.81 33.44
C ALA A 67 -2.17 -39.26 34.51
N GLN A 68 -3.03 -38.37 35.02
CA GLN A 68 -3.99 -38.67 36.10
C GLN A 68 -5.46 -38.75 35.64
N GLY A 69 -5.74 -38.60 34.33
CA GLY A 69 -7.09 -38.45 33.78
C GLY A 69 -7.61 -39.64 32.96
N GLU A 70 -7.37 -40.89 33.35
CA GLU A 70 -8.06 -42.04 32.76
C GLU A 70 -8.44 -43.07 33.83
N LYS A 71 -9.72 -43.09 34.23
CA LYS A 71 -10.46 -44.28 34.71
C LYS A 71 -11.96 -44.00 34.89
N SER A 72 -12.77 -44.95 34.37
CA SER A 72 -14.25 -45.14 34.48
C SER A 72 -15.13 -44.15 33.68
N GLY A 73 -16.08 -44.52 32.81
CA GLY A 73 -16.67 -45.82 32.45
C GLY A 73 -18.07 -46.00 33.06
N ASP A 74 -19.15 -45.58 32.38
CA ASP A 74 -20.35 -46.42 32.11
C ASP A 74 -21.50 -45.67 31.37
N LYS A 75 -22.18 -46.39 30.47
CA LYS A 75 -23.52 -46.08 29.92
C LYS A 75 -24.55 -46.96 30.63
N PRO A 76 -25.85 -46.58 30.63
CA PRO A 76 -26.78 -47.42 29.87
C PRO A 76 -27.94 -46.70 29.15
N THR A 77 -28.56 -47.50 28.30
CA THR A 77 -29.66 -47.34 27.34
C THR A 77 -31.05 -47.13 27.95
N GLY A 78 -31.98 -46.54 27.18
CA GLY A 78 -33.42 -46.61 27.47
C GLY A 78 -34.32 -46.06 26.36
N ASN A 79 -35.15 -46.93 25.80
CA ASN A 79 -36.10 -46.74 24.69
C ASN A 79 -37.49 -46.32 25.23
N GLY A 80 -38.31 -45.57 24.48
CA GLY A 80 -39.72 -45.32 24.87
C GLY A 80 -40.47 -44.40 23.91
N ALA A 81 -41.70 -44.78 23.54
CA ALA A 81 -42.43 -44.35 22.34
C ALA A 81 -43.74 -43.58 22.62
N LYS A 82 -44.35 -43.09 21.51
CA LYS A 82 -45.74 -42.60 21.29
C LYS A 82 -46.02 -41.16 21.78
N SER A 83 -46.83 -40.31 21.13
CA SER A 83 -48.09 -40.49 20.39
C SER A 83 -48.51 -39.19 19.63
N GLY A 84 -49.29 -39.33 18.55
CA GLY A 84 -50.39 -38.45 18.02
C GLY A 84 -50.16 -36.93 17.89
N ASP A 85 -50.65 -36.20 16.89
CA ASP A 85 -51.80 -36.41 16.01
C ASP A 85 -51.81 -35.37 14.86
N LEU A 86 -52.38 -35.81 13.74
CA LEU A 86 -53.30 -35.15 12.81
C LEU A 86 -52.88 -33.94 11.94
N SER A 87 -52.97 -34.24 10.64
CA SER A 87 -53.04 -33.41 9.44
C SER A 87 -54.19 -32.41 9.40
N THR A 88 -54.08 -31.38 8.55
CA THR A 88 -55.03 -31.19 7.43
C THR A 88 -54.49 -30.23 6.38
N ALA A 89 -54.38 -30.74 5.15
CA ALA A 89 -54.26 -29.95 3.94
C ALA A 89 -55.66 -29.58 3.40
N ASP A 90 -55.69 -28.48 2.65
CA ASP A 90 -56.66 -28.08 1.62
C ASP A 90 -58.02 -27.49 2.04
N ILE A 91 -58.24 -26.22 1.70
CA ILE A 91 -59.38 -25.69 0.92
C ILE A 91 -59.01 -24.30 0.31
N LEU A 92 -58.78 -24.33 -1.01
CA LEU A 92 -59.17 -23.39 -2.09
C LEU A 92 -58.83 -21.88 -2.09
N ALA A 93 -57.90 -21.54 -2.98
CA ALA A 93 -58.03 -20.67 -4.17
C ALA A 93 -58.95 -19.42 -4.14
N ALA A 94 -58.37 -18.23 -4.36
CA ALA A 94 -58.57 -17.40 -5.55
C ALA A 94 -57.82 -16.05 -5.44
N ALA A 95 -57.47 -15.48 -6.60
CA ALA A 95 -56.95 -14.14 -6.85
C ALA A 95 -55.46 -13.89 -6.57
N ARG A 96 -54.64 -13.91 -7.64
CA ARG A 96 -54.05 -12.70 -8.25
C ARG A 96 -53.15 -13.08 -9.42
N GLY A 97 -53.29 -12.31 -10.50
CA GLY A 97 -52.69 -12.57 -11.79
C GLY A 97 -51.23 -12.12 -11.91
N ASN A 98 -50.48 -12.93 -12.63
CA ASN A 98 -49.63 -12.58 -13.77
C ASN A 98 -48.71 -11.34 -13.64
N GLN A 99 -47.46 -11.56 -13.22
CA GLN A 99 -46.29 -10.83 -13.74
C GLN A 99 -45.28 -11.85 -14.28
N LYS A 100 -44.92 -11.68 -15.55
CA LYS A 100 -43.98 -12.52 -16.29
C LYS A 100 -42.55 -12.23 -15.83
N SER A 101 -41.86 -13.24 -15.31
CA SER A 101 -40.41 -13.26 -15.11
C SER A 101 -39.69 -13.77 -16.37
N ALA A 102 -38.57 -13.12 -16.70
CA ALA A 102 -37.64 -13.49 -17.76
C ALA A 102 -36.89 -14.81 -17.42
N PRO A 103 -36.40 -15.58 -18.41
CA PRO A 103 -36.02 -16.96 -18.21
C PRO A 103 -34.67 -17.10 -17.50
N ALA A 104 -34.66 -17.94 -16.46
CA ALA A 104 -33.46 -18.43 -15.80
C ALA A 104 -32.57 -19.21 -16.78
N ALA A 105 -31.32 -18.77 -16.94
CA ALA A 105 -30.30 -19.51 -17.66
C ALA A 105 -29.97 -20.80 -16.88
N LYS A 106 -30.27 -21.95 -17.49
CA LYS A 106 -29.90 -23.27 -16.97
C LYS A 106 -28.39 -23.42 -17.01
N ALA A 107 -27.76 -23.49 -15.85
CA ALA A 107 -26.39 -23.99 -15.71
C ALA A 107 -26.36 -25.47 -16.14
N SER A 108 -25.63 -25.75 -17.22
CA SER A 108 -25.35 -27.12 -17.65
C SER A 108 -24.13 -27.62 -16.89
N PRO A 109 -24.10 -28.87 -16.40
CA PRO A 109 -22.94 -29.41 -15.69
C PRO A 109 -21.82 -29.63 -16.71
N ALA A 110 -20.78 -28.79 -16.66
CA ALA A 110 -19.58 -28.99 -17.45
C ALA A 110 -18.82 -30.19 -16.91
N ALA A 111 -18.69 -31.24 -17.72
CA ALA A 111 -17.83 -32.37 -17.43
C ALA A 111 -16.39 -31.89 -17.17
N ASP A 112 -15.82 -32.36 -16.06
CA ASP A 112 -14.41 -32.19 -15.68
C ASP A 112 -13.48 -32.82 -16.74
N LYS A 113 -13.18 -32.07 -17.79
CA LYS A 113 -11.94 -32.29 -18.55
C LYS A 113 -10.81 -31.77 -17.68
N LYS A 114 -10.00 -32.68 -17.11
CA LYS A 114 -8.67 -32.35 -16.55
C LYS A 114 -7.90 -31.58 -17.61
N LYS A 115 -7.91 -30.25 -17.54
CA LYS A 115 -6.96 -29.38 -18.25
C LYS A 115 -5.59 -29.70 -17.65
N GLU A 116 -4.68 -30.21 -18.46
CA GLU A 116 -3.26 -30.25 -18.09
C GLU A 116 -2.85 -28.86 -17.61
N ALA A 117 -2.21 -28.80 -16.44
CA ALA A 117 -1.76 -27.54 -15.87
C ALA A 117 -0.77 -26.89 -16.84
N SER A 118 -1.06 -25.67 -17.29
CA SER A 118 -0.14 -24.90 -18.12
C SER A 118 1.18 -24.69 -17.39
N PRO A 119 2.33 -24.73 -18.10
CA PRO A 119 3.63 -24.55 -17.47
C PRO A 119 3.71 -23.20 -16.74
N PRO A 120 4.47 -23.11 -15.64
CA PRO A 120 4.74 -21.85 -14.96
C PRO A 120 5.35 -20.81 -15.90
N SER A 121 5.16 -19.52 -15.58
CA SER A 121 5.75 -18.43 -16.36
C SER A 121 7.27 -18.44 -16.29
N GLU A 122 7.94 -17.90 -17.32
CA GLU A 122 9.41 -17.78 -17.40
C GLU A 122 10.04 -17.17 -16.13
N LEU A 123 9.35 -16.22 -15.49
CA LEU A 123 9.84 -15.60 -14.25
C LEU A 123 9.96 -16.58 -13.08
N GLU A 124 9.15 -17.63 -13.04
CA GLU A 124 9.27 -18.64 -11.97
C GLU A 124 10.62 -19.37 -12.09
N GLY A 125 11.05 -19.71 -13.31
CA GLY A 125 12.37 -20.30 -13.56
C GLY A 125 13.52 -19.35 -13.22
N ILE A 126 13.39 -18.05 -13.55
CA ILE A 126 14.38 -17.03 -13.16
C ILE A 126 14.52 -16.96 -11.64
N LYS A 127 13.41 -16.95 -10.89
CA LYS A 127 13.44 -16.93 -9.41
C LYS A 127 14.10 -18.19 -8.85
N GLU A 128 13.75 -19.36 -9.38
CA GLU A 128 14.31 -20.64 -8.94
C GLU A 128 15.83 -20.70 -9.12
N ALA A 129 16.35 -20.25 -10.26
CA ALA A 129 17.78 -20.25 -10.57
C ALA A 129 18.57 -19.12 -9.88
N SER A 130 17.89 -18.10 -9.31
CA SER A 130 18.52 -16.86 -8.86
C SER A 130 19.33 -16.94 -7.56
N LEU A 131 19.39 -18.10 -6.88
CA LEU A 131 19.98 -18.18 -5.53
C LEU A 131 19.37 -17.13 -4.58
N TYR A 132 18.03 -17.15 -4.48
CA TYR A 132 17.26 -16.21 -3.66
C TYR A 132 17.51 -14.74 -4.02
N LEU A 133 17.25 -14.42 -5.30
CA LEU A 133 17.28 -13.07 -5.88
C LEU A 133 18.66 -12.50 -6.19
N LYS A 134 19.74 -13.23 -5.94
CA LYS A 134 21.10 -12.77 -6.29
C LYS A 134 21.32 -12.73 -7.79
N GLY A 135 21.14 -13.86 -8.46
CA GLY A 135 21.29 -14.03 -9.90
C GLY A 135 22.61 -13.47 -10.46
N PRO A 136 22.61 -13.02 -11.72
CA PRO A 136 23.80 -12.42 -12.35
C PRO A 136 23.99 -10.93 -12.01
N ILE A 137 23.22 -10.35 -11.09
CA ILE A 137 23.28 -8.92 -10.74
C ILE A 137 24.69 -8.47 -10.34
N PRO A 138 25.44 -9.18 -9.46
CA PRO A 138 26.78 -8.75 -9.06
C PRO A 138 27.75 -8.62 -10.25
N GLN A 139 27.69 -9.56 -11.19
CA GLN A 139 28.55 -9.57 -12.37
C GLN A 139 28.14 -8.45 -13.34
N GLU A 140 26.84 -8.31 -13.58
CA GLU A 140 26.32 -7.27 -14.47
C GLU A 140 26.55 -5.86 -13.91
N LEU A 141 26.60 -5.65 -12.59
CA LEU A 141 26.89 -4.34 -12.00
C LEU A 141 28.26 -3.76 -12.42
N VAL A 142 29.23 -4.61 -12.72
CA VAL A 142 30.63 -4.20 -12.99
C VAL A 142 31.07 -4.52 -14.43
N ASP A 143 30.15 -4.91 -15.31
CA ASP A 143 30.46 -5.35 -16.68
C ASP A 143 30.72 -4.20 -17.68
N GLY A 144 30.57 -2.95 -17.24
CA GLY A 144 30.77 -1.74 -18.05
C GLY A 144 29.62 -1.42 -19.03
N SER A 145 28.52 -2.18 -19.02
CA SER A 145 27.30 -1.83 -19.76
C SER A 145 26.43 -0.85 -18.97
N ASP A 146 25.57 -0.10 -19.65
CA ASP A 146 24.64 0.87 -19.05
C ASP A 146 23.29 0.24 -18.60
N HIS A 147 23.14 -1.07 -18.76
CA HIS A 147 21.91 -1.80 -18.46
C HIS A 147 22.16 -3.22 -17.93
N PHE A 148 21.10 -3.88 -17.51
CA PHE A 148 21.09 -5.27 -17.06
C PHE A 148 20.41 -6.19 -18.08
N GLY A 149 20.76 -7.47 -18.02
CA GLY A 149 20.18 -8.54 -18.79
C GLY A 149 18.73 -8.87 -18.39
N LYS A 150 18.06 -9.68 -19.22
CA LYS A 150 16.63 -10.02 -19.05
C LYS A 150 16.29 -10.67 -17.71
N GLU A 151 17.21 -11.44 -17.15
CA GLU A 151 17.01 -12.11 -15.86
C GLU A 151 17.13 -11.11 -14.71
N SER A 152 18.24 -10.37 -14.67
CA SER A 152 18.50 -9.31 -13.69
C SER A 152 17.40 -8.28 -13.62
N ILE A 153 16.84 -7.80 -14.75
CA ILE A 153 15.74 -6.80 -14.70
C ILE A 153 14.51 -7.32 -13.95
N GLN A 154 14.31 -8.63 -13.83
CA GLN A 154 13.22 -9.19 -13.03
C GLN A 154 13.59 -9.31 -11.56
N LEU A 155 14.84 -9.69 -11.27
CA LEU A 155 15.37 -9.86 -9.92
C LEU A 155 15.55 -8.52 -9.20
N LEU A 156 16.09 -7.51 -9.90
CA LEU A 156 16.26 -6.12 -9.44
C LEU A 156 14.99 -5.53 -8.80
N LYS A 157 13.81 -5.93 -9.30
CA LYS A 157 12.53 -5.50 -8.73
C LYS A 157 12.40 -5.91 -7.26
N HIS A 158 12.94 -7.05 -6.83
CA HIS A 158 12.86 -7.43 -5.43
C HIS A 158 13.82 -6.62 -4.55
N HIS A 159 14.87 -6.05 -5.14
CA HIS A 159 15.77 -5.06 -4.52
C HIS A 159 15.27 -3.62 -4.66
N GLY A 160 13.99 -3.42 -4.99
CA GLY A 160 13.38 -2.09 -5.01
C GLY A 160 13.71 -1.22 -6.22
N THR A 161 14.44 -1.73 -7.21
CA THR A 161 14.83 -0.96 -8.40
C THR A 161 14.19 -1.49 -9.70
N TYR A 162 13.91 -0.59 -10.63
CA TYR A 162 13.49 -0.90 -11.99
C TYR A 162 14.45 -0.28 -12.99
N GLN A 163 14.95 -1.11 -13.90
CA GLN A 163 15.45 -0.62 -15.17
C GLN A 163 14.30 -0.03 -15.99
N GLN A 164 14.49 1.20 -16.42
CA GLN A 164 13.58 2.02 -17.19
C GLN A 164 14.31 2.56 -18.41
N ASP A 165 13.61 3.41 -19.15
CA ASP A 165 14.09 4.07 -20.35
C ASP A 165 13.52 5.48 -20.34
N ASN A 166 14.36 6.49 -20.54
CA ASN A 166 13.88 7.86 -20.73
C ASN A 166 13.34 8.00 -22.16
N ARG A 167 12.02 7.88 -22.29
CA ARG A 167 11.35 7.85 -23.59
C ARG A 167 11.37 9.20 -24.32
N ASP A 168 11.63 10.30 -23.62
CA ASP A 168 11.79 11.63 -24.23
C ASP A 168 13.15 11.79 -24.94
N GLU A 169 14.19 11.08 -24.46
CA GLU A 169 15.56 11.17 -24.99
C GLU A 169 15.86 10.17 -26.11
N ARG A 170 14.88 9.36 -26.51
CA ARG A 170 15.03 8.34 -27.56
C ARG A 170 15.43 8.99 -28.89
N LYS A 171 16.69 8.81 -29.27
CA LYS A 171 17.19 9.24 -30.60
C LYS A 171 16.70 8.26 -31.68
N SER A 172 16.17 8.80 -32.77
CA SER A 172 15.89 8.02 -33.98
C SER A 172 17.21 7.53 -34.58
N THR A 173 17.36 6.24 -34.81
CA THR A 173 18.51 5.70 -35.57
C THR A 173 18.11 5.41 -37.00
N SER A 174 19.08 5.51 -37.92
CA SER A 174 18.95 5.16 -39.34
C SER A 174 18.69 3.66 -39.50
N GLY A 175 17.42 3.27 -39.38
CA GLY A 175 16.97 1.87 -39.32
C GLY A 175 15.64 1.67 -38.58
N GLY A 176 15.05 2.74 -38.02
CA GLY A 176 13.70 2.73 -37.44
C GLY A 176 13.60 2.20 -36.00
N LYS A 177 14.72 1.76 -35.39
CA LYS A 177 14.78 1.39 -33.97
C LYS A 177 15.42 2.52 -33.16
N SER A 178 14.67 3.20 -32.30
CA SER A 178 15.25 4.19 -31.39
C SER A 178 16.20 3.53 -30.38
N ALA A 179 17.38 4.11 -30.17
CA ALA A 179 18.24 3.69 -29.06
C ALA A 179 17.58 4.07 -27.72
N LYS A 180 17.58 3.15 -26.76
CA LYS A 180 17.03 3.41 -25.42
C LYS A 180 18.02 4.24 -24.60
N SER A 181 17.51 5.16 -23.78
CA SER A 181 18.29 5.88 -22.78
C SER A 181 18.05 5.19 -21.44
N TYR A 182 18.90 4.22 -21.09
CA TYR A 182 18.69 3.41 -19.90
C TYR A 182 18.88 4.22 -18.64
N ILE A 183 17.89 4.13 -17.76
CA ILE A 183 17.85 4.77 -16.46
C ILE A 183 17.24 3.82 -15.44
N PHE A 184 17.40 4.12 -14.15
CA PHE A 184 16.81 3.33 -13.10
C PHE A 184 15.94 4.18 -12.18
N MET A 185 14.86 3.56 -11.71
CA MET A 185 14.08 4.09 -10.60
C MET A 185 14.34 3.23 -9.37
N VAL A 186 14.68 3.88 -8.26
CA VAL A 186 14.85 3.26 -6.95
C VAL A 186 13.67 3.64 -6.07
N ARG A 187 13.09 2.66 -5.39
CA ARG A 187 11.92 2.86 -4.52
C ARG A 187 12.20 2.41 -3.10
N THR A 188 11.84 3.25 -2.14
CA THR A 188 11.92 2.91 -0.72
C THR A 188 10.69 2.15 -0.22
N LYS A 189 10.89 1.39 0.86
CA LYS A 189 9.87 0.72 1.65
C LYS A 189 9.80 1.40 3.02
N ILE A 190 8.74 2.18 3.22
CA ILE A 190 8.55 3.05 4.39
C ILE A 190 7.21 2.68 5.05
N PRO A 191 7.17 1.68 5.95
CA PRO A 191 5.91 1.25 6.57
C PRO A 191 5.18 2.43 7.22
N SER A 192 3.87 2.52 6.99
CA SER A 192 3.03 3.67 7.43
C SER A 192 3.48 5.04 6.91
N GLY A 193 4.44 5.12 5.99
CA GLY A 193 5.01 6.38 5.51
C GLY A 193 5.87 7.13 6.52
N ILE A 194 6.21 6.55 7.68
CA ILE A 194 6.94 7.22 8.77
C ILE A 194 8.42 7.36 8.40
N PHE A 195 8.91 8.59 8.46
CA PHE A 195 10.25 8.98 8.08
C PHE A 195 10.75 10.11 9.00
N THR A 196 12.04 10.42 8.90
CA THR A 196 12.68 11.46 9.71
C THR A 196 13.24 12.57 8.82
N SER A 197 13.44 13.77 9.40
CA SER A 197 14.09 14.88 8.71
C SER A 197 15.48 14.52 8.13
N PRO A 198 16.41 13.86 8.86
CA PRO A 198 17.68 13.41 8.29
C PRO A 198 17.52 12.48 7.10
N GLN A 199 16.57 11.55 7.16
CA GLN A 199 16.32 10.64 6.04
C GLN A 199 15.75 11.39 4.82
N LEU A 200 14.85 12.36 5.01
CA LEU A 200 14.34 13.19 3.91
C LEU A 200 15.45 14.03 3.28
N LEU A 201 16.34 14.61 4.10
CA LEU A 201 17.49 15.37 3.60
C LEU A 201 18.40 14.50 2.74
N GLU A 202 18.68 13.26 3.15
CA GLU A 202 19.48 12.31 2.38
C GLU A 202 18.83 11.97 1.02
N GLU A 203 17.51 11.72 1.01
CA GLU A 203 16.77 11.45 -0.24
C GLU A 203 16.79 12.65 -1.20
N LEU A 204 16.75 13.87 -0.66
CA LEU A 204 16.89 15.09 -1.46
C LEU A 204 18.31 15.22 -2.02
N ASP A 205 19.35 14.94 -1.23
CA ASP A 205 20.75 14.95 -1.67
C ASP A 205 20.97 13.92 -2.79
N LEU A 206 20.51 12.68 -2.57
CA LEU A 206 20.59 11.61 -3.57
C LEU A 206 19.91 11.95 -4.89
N CYS A 207 18.73 12.59 -4.85
CA CYS A 207 18.05 12.95 -6.08
C CYS A 207 18.78 14.05 -6.86
N ASP A 208 19.43 14.99 -6.15
CA ASP A 208 20.22 16.09 -6.74
C ASP A 208 21.57 15.60 -7.29
N GLU A 209 22.25 14.72 -6.58
CA GLU A 209 23.60 14.25 -6.92
C GLU A 209 23.61 13.11 -7.93
N MET A 210 22.62 12.21 -7.86
CA MET A 210 22.67 10.92 -8.57
C MET A 210 21.42 10.61 -9.41
N GLY A 211 20.42 11.51 -9.41
CA GLY A 211 19.19 11.36 -10.18
C GLY A 211 18.90 12.55 -11.09
N ASN A 212 17.61 12.83 -11.30
CA ASN A 212 17.15 13.99 -12.10
C ASN A 212 16.80 15.23 -11.26
N GLY A 213 17.25 15.33 -10.01
CA GLY A 213 16.93 16.44 -9.11
C GLY A 213 15.49 16.46 -8.62
N THR A 214 14.75 15.36 -8.72
CA THR A 214 13.36 15.28 -8.22
C THR A 214 13.10 14.04 -7.38
N LEU A 215 12.22 14.19 -6.41
CA LEU A 215 11.74 13.10 -5.56
C LEU A 215 10.24 12.90 -5.78
N ARG A 216 9.78 11.65 -5.71
CA ARG A 216 8.38 11.30 -5.96
C ARG A 216 7.77 10.53 -4.79
N ILE A 217 6.91 11.19 -4.01
CA ILE A 217 6.03 10.55 -3.02
C ILE A 217 5.05 9.67 -3.77
N THR A 218 4.75 8.48 -3.28
CA THR A 218 3.93 7.50 -4.00
C THR A 218 2.56 7.33 -3.38
N SER A 219 1.62 6.81 -4.17
CA SER A 219 0.29 6.40 -3.70
C SER A 219 0.31 5.21 -2.72
N ARG A 220 1.50 4.81 -2.26
CA ARG A 220 1.72 3.77 -1.24
C ARG A 220 2.63 4.24 -0.10
N GLN A 221 2.63 5.53 0.23
CA GLN A 221 3.38 6.09 1.36
C GLN A 221 4.89 5.76 1.31
N GLY A 222 5.46 5.78 0.11
CA GLY A 222 6.90 5.57 -0.09
C GLY A 222 7.47 6.61 -1.06
N LEU A 223 8.76 6.57 -1.32
CA LEU A 223 9.46 7.49 -2.24
C LEU A 223 9.98 6.76 -3.48
N GLN A 224 10.16 7.50 -4.57
CA GLN A 224 10.86 7.05 -5.77
C GLN A 224 11.87 8.11 -6.23
N LEU A 225 13.13 7.70 -6.37
CA LEU A 225 14.14 8.44 -7.11
C LEU A 225 14.15 7.94 -8.55
N HIS A 226 14.24 8.84 -9.51
CA HIS A 226 14.23 8.51 -10.93
C HIS A 226 15.52 8.96 -11.61
N SER A 227 15.78 8.38 -12.79
CA SER A 227 16.92 8.72 -13.63
C SER A 227 18.28 8.42 -12.98
N ILE A 228 18.34 7.41 -12.12
CA ILE A 228 19.60 6.95 -11.54
C ILE A 228 20.38 6.19 -12.63
N PRO A 229 21.63 6.56 -12.96
CA PRO A 229 22.50 5.77 -13.83
C PRO A 229 22.84 4.42 -13.18
N LYS A 230 23.14 3.39 -13.99
CA LYS A 230 23.49 2.06 -13.47
C LYS A 230 24.66 2.11 -12.46
N ASP A 231 25.70 2.87 -12.80
CA ASP A 231 26.93 2.96 -12.00
C ASP A 231 26.67 3.53 -10.59
N ASN A 232 25.64 4.37 -10.44
CA ASN A 232 25.28 4.98 -9.17
C ASN A 232 24.35 4.10 -8.32
N LEU A 233 23.79 3.00 -8.86
CA LEU A 233 22.77 2.21 -8.16
C LEU A 233 23.24 1.67 -6.82
N LYS A 234 24.49 1.20 -6.75
CA LYS A 234 25.04 0.64 -5.53
C LYS A 234 25.14 1.71 -4.45
N ASP A 235 25.70 2.86 -4.78
CA ASP A 235 25.88 3.97 -3.85
C ASP A 235 24.55 4.54 -3.37
N VAL A 236 23.58 4.73 -4.27
CA VAL A 236 22.23 5.18 -3.89
C VAL A 236 21.59 4.22 -2.90
N ILE A 237 21.60 2.91 -3.17
CA ILE A 237 20.98 1.92 -2.28
C ILE A 237 21.73 1.81 -0.96
N ALA A 238 23.06 1.90 -0.96
CA ALA A 238 23.89 1.89 0.24
C ALA A 238 23.61 3.11 1.13
N ARG A 239 23.55 4.32 0.56
CA ARG A 239 23.26 5.56 1.30
C ARG A 239 21.85 5.60 1.88
N ILE A 240 20.84 5.14 1.12
CA ILE A 240 19.48 4.93 1.67
C ILE A 240 19.52 4.01 2.90
N ASN A 241 20.35 2.95 2.85
CA ASN A 241 20.47 2.04 3.98
C ASN A 241 21.23 2.63 5.18
N ALA A 242 22.25 3.45 4.94
CA ALA A 242 23.03 4.12 5.97
C ALA A 242 22.18 5.05 6.86
N VAL A 243 21.07 5.58 6.33
CA VAL A 243 20.10 6.37 7.11
C VAL A 243 18.93 5.53 7.67
N ASN A 244 19.11 4.22 7.82
CA ASN A 244 18.10 3.28 8.33
C ASN A 244 16.81 3.20 7.49
N SER A 245 16.91 3.44 6.19
CA SER A 245 15.84 3.17 5.22
C SER A 245 16.17 1.91 4.41
N SER A 246 15.23 1.44 3.59
CA SER A 246 15.43 0.24 2.78
C SER A 246 14.65 0.27 1.48
N THR A 247 15.17 -0.39 0.45
CA THR A 247 14.50 -0.61 -0.84
C THR A 247 14.04 -2.07 -1.00
N LEU A 248 14.47 -2.97 -0.10
CA LEU A 248 14.18 -4.40 -0.14
C LEU A 248 12.67 -4.67 -0.08
N GLY A 249 12.16 -5.33 -1.12
CA GLY A 249 10.74 -5.67 -1.25
C GLY A 249 9.82 -4.48 -1.55
N ALA A 250 10.35 -3.28 -1.84
CA ALA A 250 9.53 -2.16 -2.32
C ALA A 250 8.84 -2.50 -3.65
N CYS A 251 9.46 -3.38 -4.44
CA CYS A 251 9.02 -3.83 -5.74
C CYS A 251 8.93 -5.38 -5.78
N GLY A 252 8.98 -6.05 -6.93
CA GLY A 252 8.99 -7.53 -6.99
C GLY A 252 7.67 -8.25 -6.69
N ASP A 253 7.75 -9.59 -6.62
CA ASP A 253 6.67 -10.55 -6.31
C ASP A 253 6.71 -10.97 -4.83
N VAL A 254 6.52 -9.95 -3.97
CA VAL A 254 6.66 -9.99 -2.51
C VAL A 254 5.64 -9.03 -1.89
N ASN A 255 5.46 -9.07 -0.56
CA ASN A 255 4.72 -8.02 0.14
C ASN A 255 5.38 -6.65 -0.09
N ARG A 256 4.56 -5.69 -0.52
CA ARG A 256 4.96 -4.29 -0.75
C ARG A 256 4.95 -3.51 0.56
N ASN A 257 5.08 -2.18 0.45
CA ASN A 257 4.91 -1.29 1.58
C ASN A 257 3.55 -1.53 2.28
N VAL A 258 3.57 -1.67 3.60
CA VAL A 258 2.37 -1.81 4.44
C VAL A 258 1.87 -0.41 4.76
N MET A 259 0.63 -0.13 4.38
CA MET A 259 0.04 1.19 4.56
C MET A 259 -0.75 1.29 5.87
N CYS A 260 -0.79 2.49 6.44
CA CYS A 260 -1.57 2.85 7.61
C CYS A 260 -1.89 4.35 7.55
N CYS A 261 -2.93 4.80 8.26
CA CYS A 261 -3.23 6.23 8.38
C CYS A 261 -1.94 7.01 8.74
N PRO A 262 -1.58 8.06 7.98
CA PRO A 262 -0.37 8.83 8.22
C PRO A 262 -0.54 9.81 9.38
N ALA A 263 -1.76 10.15 9.82
CA ALA A 263 -1.94 11.15 10.87
C ALA A 263 -1.18 10.77 12.16
N PRO A 264 -0.42 11.72 12.76
CA PRO A 264 0.39 11.48 13.95
C PRO A 264 -0.39 11.56 15.25
N TYR A 265 -1.68 11.21 15.25
CA TYR A 265 -2.47 11.18 16.47
C TYR A 265 -1.84 10.23 17.50
N THR A 266 -1.79 10.69 18.75
CA THR A 266 -1.11 10.01 19.86
C THR A 266 -2.05 9.18 20.72
N ASP A 267 -3.29 8.96 20.29
CA ASP A 267 -4.20 8.05 20.97
C ASP A 267 -3.79 6.57 20.79
N GLU A 268 -4.31 5.73 21.69
CA GLU A 268 -3.97 4.30 21.75
C GLU A 268 -4.26 3.56 20.43
N VAL A 269 -5.34 3.93 19.72
CA VAL A 269 -5.76 3.28 18.48
C VAL A 269 -4.76 3.54 17.36
N HIS A 270 -4.42 4.81 17.11
CA HIS A 270 -3.47 5.17 16.05
C HIS A 270 -2.07 4.61 16.32
N LEU A 271 -1.60 4.67 17.58
CA LEU A 271 -0.31 4.09 17.97
C LEU A 271 -0.27 2.58 17.76
N GLN A 272 -1.34 1.86 18.14
CA GLN A 272 -1.44 0.40 17.94
C GLN A 272 -1.46 0.04 16.45
N MET A 273 -2.19 0.79 15.61
CA MET A 273 -2.22 0.56 14.16
C MET A 273 -0.85 0.79 13.51
N GLN A 274 -0.14 1.86 13.88
CA GLN A 274 1.19 2.15 13.39
C GLN A 274 2.19 1.05 13.80
N ALA A 275 2.12 0.59 15.06
CA ALA A 275 2.94 -0.51 15.54
C ALA A 275 2.67 -1.82 14.77
N LEU A 276 1.39 -2.14 14.52
CA LEU A 276 1.00 -3.32 13.74
C LEU A 276 1.50 -3.26 12.30
N SER A 277 1.45 -2.08 11.65
CA SER A 277 2.00 -1.89 10.31
C SER A 277 3.50 -2.21 10.26
N ASN A 278 4.27 -1.74 11.25
CA ASN A 278 5.70 -2.04 11.39
C ASN A 278 5.93 -3.54 11.62
N GLN A 279 5.15 -4.18 12.50
CA GLN A 279 5.23 -5.62 12.76
C GLN A 279 4.96 -6.43 11.49
N LEU A 280 3.91 -6.10 10.73
CA LEU A 280 3.61 -6.75 9.44
C LEU A 280 4.74 -6.53 8.42
N ALA A 281 5.24 -5.30 8.31
CA ALA A 281 6.30 -4.99 7.36
C ALA A 281 7.60 -5.76 7.66
N ALA A 282 7.95 -5.90 8.94
CA ALA A 282 9.11 -6.64 9.43
C ALA A 282 8.92 -8.17 9.31
N HIS A 283 7.72 -8.68 9.63
CA HIS A 283 7.38 -10.10 9.52
C HIS A 283 7.44 -10.60 8.08
N PHE A 284 6.94 -9.79 7.14
CA PHE A 284 6.92 -10.11 5.71
C PHE A 284 8.12 -9.54 4.93
N ALA A 285 9.17 -9.08 5.61
CA ALA A 285 10.42 -8.72 4.96
C ALA A 285 11.13 -9.98 4.42
N PRO A 286 11.65 -9.95 3.18
CA PRO A 286 12.52 -11.01 2.68
C PRO A 286 13.67 -11.33 3.65
N ARG A 287 14.04 -12.62 3.75
CA ARG A 287 15.17 -13.10 4.56
C ARG A 287 16.37 -13.52 3.71
N THR A 288 16.40 -13.16 2.43
CA THR A 288 17.55 -13.37 1.55
C THR A 288 18.77 -12.53 1.98
N SER A 289 19.97 -13.11 1.87
CA SER A 289 21.24 -12.39 2.03
C SER A 289 21.64 -11.58 0.80
N ALA A 290 21.03 -11.85 -0.37
CA ALA A 290 21.41 -11.26 -1.65
C ALA A 290 21.41 -9.72 -1.62
N TYR A 291 20.46 -9.10 -0.92
CA TYR A 291 20.39 -7.64 -0.80
C TYR A 291 21.64 -7.05 -0.14
N HIS A 292 22.06 -7.60 1.00
CA HIS A 292 23.26 -7.13 1.71
C HIS A 292 24.52 -7.42 0.90
N GLU A 293 24.62 -8.63 0.34
CA GLU A 293 25.79 -9.05 -0.45
C GLU A 293 26.02 -8.19 -1.70
N ILE A 294 24.96 -7.76 -2.37
CA ILE A 294 25.05 -6.96 -3.60
C ILE A 294 25.32 -5.49 -3.26
N TRP A 295 24.49 -4.91 -2.38
CA TRP A 295 24.37 -3.46 -2.25
C TRP A 295 25.18 -2.89 -1.10
N LEU A 296 25.40 -3.65 -0.03
CA LEU A 296 25.94 -3.13 1.24
C LEU A 296 27.35 -3.65 1.54
N LYS A 297 27.77 -4.73 0.89
CA LYS A 297 29.13 -5.24 1.03
C LYS A 297 30.13 -4.31 0.37
N ASP A 298 31.13 -3.88 1.13
CA ASP A 298 32.26 -3.10 0.65
C ASP A 298 33.10 -3.93 -0.34
N THR A 299 33.36 -3.35 -1.50
CA THR A 299 34.11 -3.97 -2.60
C THR A 299 35.63 -3.87 -2.45
N GLU A 300 36.14 -2.96 -1.62
CA GLU A 300 37.58 -2.74 -1.41
C GLU A 300 38.12 -3.54 -0.23
N THR A 301 37.39 -3.57 0.89
CA THR A 301 37.81 -4.27 2.12
C THR A 301 37.34 -5.72 2.17
N ASN A 302 36.33 -6.07 1.35
CA ASN A 302 35.66 -7.37 1.34
C ASN A 302 35.04 -7.76 2.71
N GLU A 303 34.95 -6.81 3.64
CA GLU A 303 34.34 -6.96 4.95
C GLU A 303 32.80 -6.94 4.79
N SER A 304 32.13 -7.92 5.40
CA SER A 304 30.71 -7.81 5.65
C SER A 304 30.54 -7.29 7.06
N GLU A 305 29.84 -6.18 7.25
CA GLU A 305 29.16 -5.97 8.52
C GLU A 305 28.12 -7.09 8.66
N GLN A 306 28.50 -8.18 9.31
CA GLN A 306 27.54 -9.14 9.82
C GLN A 306 26.76 -8.43 10.92
N ILE A 307 25.57 -7.94 10.58
CA ILE A 307 24.61 -7.57 11.60
C ILE A 307 24.25 -8.85 12.36
N ALA A 308 24.38 -8.82 13.69
CA ALA A 308 24.07 -9.93 14.58
C ALA A 308 22.68 -10.51 14.25
N GLY A 309 22.61 -11.83 14.05
CA GLY A 309 21.35 -12.58 13.93
C GLY A 309 21.01 -13.20 12.56
N ALA A 310 21.90 -13.18 11.56
CA ALA A 310 21.67 -13.92 10.31
C ALA A 310 21.82 -15.45 10.54
N PRO A 311 20.74 -16.26 10.49
CA PRO A 311 20.85 -17.70 10.66
C PRO A 311 21.46 -18.33 9.40
N ALA A 312 22.41 -19.25 9.58
CA ALA A 312 23.09 -19.94 8.49
C ALA A 312 22.20 -20.92 7.69
N GLU A 313 20.97 -21.22 8.11
CA GLU A 313 20.19 -22.34 7.54
C GLU A 313 18.75 -22.01 7.05
N THR A 314 18.10 -20.91 7.47
CA THR A 314 16.70 -20.64 7.06
C THR A 314 16.59 -19.46 6.11
N ILE A 315 16.62 -19.74 4.80
CA ILE A 315 16.38 -18.73 3.76
C ILE A 315 14.89 -18.76 3.35
N GLU A 316 14.23 -17.60 3.47
CA GLU A 316 12.84 -17.35 3.04
C GLU A 316 11.76 -18.27 3.66
N PRO A 317 11.51 -18.21 4.99
CA PRO A 317 10.57 -19.11 5.69
C PRO A 317 9.10 -18.96 5.27
N ILE A 318 8.71 -17.77 4.78
CA ILE A 318 7.35 -17.49 4.30
C ILE A 318 7.28 -17.65 2.78
N TYR A 319 8.23 -17.07 2.06
CA TYR A 319 8.17 -16.93 0.61
C TYR A 319 8.64 -18.18 -0.14
N GLY A 320 9.58 -18.94 0.44
CA GLY A 320 10.28 -20.02 -0.24
C GLY A 320 11.03 -19.54 -1.48
N LYS A 321 11.59 -20.49 -2.24
CA LYS A 321 12.42 -20.22 -3.44
C LYS A 321 11.73 -19.38 -4.51
N HIS A 322 10.41 -19.56 -4.66
CA HIS A 322 9.64 -18.93 -5.74
C HIS A 322 8.98 -17.61 -5.34
N TYR A 323 9.12 -17.16 -4.09
CA TYR A 323 8.37 -16.01 -3.58
C TYR A 323 6.86 -16.12 -3.88
N LEU A 324 6.15 -14.99 -3.98
CA LEU A 324 4.74 -15.00 -4.34
C LEU A 324 4.56 -15.10 -5.87
N PRO A 325 3.36 -15.48 -6.36
CA PRO A 325 3.04 -15.43 -7.79
C PRO A 325 3.07 -14.01 -8.36
N ARG A 326 2.81 -13.00 -7.52
CA ARG A 326 2.80 -11.59 -7.88
C ARG A 326 2.97 -10.71 -6.64
N LYS A 327 3.11 -9.39 -6.83
CA LYS A 327 3.06 -8.39 -5.76
C LYS A 327 1.87 -8.62 -4.81
N PHE A 328 2.10 -8.42 -3.52
CA PHE A 328 1.07 -8.48 -2.48
C PHE A 328 1.03 -7.15 -1.72
N LYS A 329 -0.15 -6.64 -1.41
CA LYS A 329 -0.35 -5.31 -0.82
C LYS A 329 -1.14 -5.45 0.48
N MET A 330 -0.64 -4.84 1.54
CA MET A 330 -1.30 -4.76 2.84
C MET A 330 -1.63 -3.31 3.21
N GLY A 331 -2.71 -3.12 3.96
CA GLY A 331 -3.12 -1.82 4.49
C GLY A 331 -3.98 -1.96 5.74
N ILE A 332 -3.84 -1.02 6.68
CA ILE A 332 -4.63 -0.92 7.90
C ILE A 332 -5.38 0.41 7.86
N ALA A 333 -6.67 0.40 8.13
CA ALA A 333 -7.54 1.59 8.11
C ALA A 333 -8.53 1.57 9.28
N LEU A 334 -9.17 2.72 9.50
CA LEU A 334 -10.30 2.86 10.40
C LEU A 334 -11.60 2.97 9.60
N PRO A 335 -12.75 2.58 10.19
CA PRO A 335 -14.07 2.82 9.60
C PRO A 335 -14.29 4.29 9.23
N ASP A 336 -13.97 5.22 10.14
CA ASP A 336 -14.14 6.66 9.96
C ASP A 336 -12.97 7.34 9.23
N ASP A 337 -11.94 6.58 8.82
CA ASP A 337 -10.86 7.10 7.99
C ASP A 337 -10.23 6.04 7.08
N ASN A 338 -10.66 6.05 5.81
CA ASN A 338 -10.08 5.24 4.73
C ASN A 338 -9.05 5.99 3.87
N CYS A 339 -8.24 6.88 4.47
CA CYS A 339 -7.20 7.65 3.77
C CYS A 339 -6.20 6.80 2.96
N ILE A 340 -6.04 5.52 3.30
CA ILE A 340 -5.16 4.57 2.60
C ILE A 340 -5.84 3.75 1.49
N ASP A 341 -7.15 3.87 1.30
CA ASP A 341 -7.91 3.13 0.31
C ASP A 341 -7.79 1.60 0.48
N VAL A 342 -8.19 1.12 1.67
CA VAL A 342 -8.02 -0.25 2.18
C VAL A 342 -8.59 -1.31 1.23
N TYR A 343 -9.69 -0.99 0.57
CA TYR A 343 -10.36 -1.86 -0.40
C TYR A 343 -9.51 -2.23 -1.61
N THR A 344 -8.43 -1.49 -1.91
CA THR A 344 -7.57 -1.77 -3.08
C THR A 344 -6.40 -2.73 -2.78
N HIS A 345 -6.34 -3.27 -1.57
CA HIS A 345 -5.27 -4.14 -1.07
C HIS A 345 -5.57 -5.62 -1.26
N ASP A 346 -4.52 -6.43 -1.40
CA ASP A 346 -4.70 -7.88 -1.34
C ASP A 346 -5.20 -8.28 0.05
N LEU A 347 -4.61 -7.72 1.11
CA LEU A 347 -5.05 -7.86 2.50
C LEU A 347 -5.30 -6.47 3.12
N GLY A 348 -6.55 -6.18 3.45
CA GLY A 348 -6.93 -5.02 4.24
C GLY A 348 -7.27 -5.43 5.67
N LEU A 349 -6.95 -4.56 6.63
CA LEU A 349 -7.30 -4.71 8.03
C LEU A 349 -8.08 -3.46 8.46
N LEU A 350 -9.39 -3.60 8.65
CA LEU A 350 -10.24 -2.51 9.13
C LEU A 350 -10.40 -2.66 10.65
N ALA A 351 -9.79 -1.75 11.41
CA ALA A 351 -9.78 -1.82 12.86
C ALA A 351 -11.17 -1.62 13.45
N ILE A 352 -11.57 -2.50 14.37
CA ILE A 352 -12.85 -2.41 15.08
C ILE A 352 -12.59 -1.83 16.45
N VAL A 353 -13.08 -0.61 16.66
CA VAL A 353 -12.85 0.14 17.91
C VAL A 353 -14.11 0.09 18.77
N ARG A 354 -13.95 -0.24 20.05
CA ARG A 354 -14.98 -0.14 21.10
C ARG A 354 -14.35 0.51 22.32
N ASP A 355 -15.01 1.50 22.90
CA ASP A 355 -14.53 2.21 24.10
C ASP A 355 -13.07 2.70 23.99
N GLY A 356 -12.69 3.22 22.82
CA GLY A 356 -11.34 3.73 22.54
C GLY A 356 -10.26 2.65 22.36
N LYS A 357 -10.62 1.37 22.22
CA LYS A 357 -9.68 0.26 22.06
C LYS A 357 -9.98 -0.59 20.84
N ILE A 358 -8.93 -1.06 20.18
CA ILE A 358 -9.06 -2.01 19.08
C ILE A 358 -9.38 -3.39 19.66
N ILE A 359 -10.61 -3.87 19.45
CA ILE A 359 -11.02 -5.22 19.85
C ILE A 359 -10.61 -6.28 18.83
N GLY A 360 -10.26 -5.86 17.62
CA GLY A 360 -9.81 -6.72 16.53
C GLY A 360 -9.97 -6.03 15.17
N TYR A 361 -9.92 -6.82 14.10
CA TYR A 361 -9.93 -6.33 12.73
C TYR A 361 -10.89 -7.13 11.87
N ASN A 362 -11.71 -6.43 11.09
CA ASN A 362 -12.30 -7.00 9.89
C ASN A 362 -11.19 -7.24 8.87
N VAL A 363 -11.07 -8.48 8.40
CA VAL A 363 -10.04 -8.94 7.44
C VAL A 363 -10.62 -8.86 6.03
N LEU A 364 -10.07 -7.97 5.20
CA LEU A 364 -10.51 -7.75 3.82
C LEU A 364 -9.59 -8.47 2.81
N VAL A 365 -10.23 -9.35 2.05
CA VAL A 365 -9.82 -10.22 0.96
C VAL A 365 -9.78 -9.72 -0.48
N GLY A 366 -8.63 -9.60 -1.15
CA GLY A 366 -8.59 -9.71 -2.62
C GLY A 366 -8.96 -8.45 -3.41
N GLY A 367 -8.58 -7.27 -2.92
CA GLY A 367 -8.61 -6.04 -3.68
C GLY A 367 -7.49 -5.94 -4.73
N GLY A 368 -7.71 -5.11 -5.75
CA GLY A 368 -6.66 -4.70 -6.66
C GLY A 368 -7.14 -4.10 -7.98
N GLN A 369 -6.46 -3.02 -8.39
CA GLN A 369 -6.87 -2.16 -9.50
C GLN A 369 -6.50 -2.69 -10.91
N GLY A 370 -5.35 -3.34 -11.07
CA GLY A 370 -4.79 -3.58 -12.42
C GLY A 370 -5.68 -4.45 -13.32
N ARG A 371 -5.92 -3.97 -14.54
CA ARG A 371 -6.65 -4.67 -15.61
C ARG A 371 -5.91 -4.53 -16.95
N THR A 372 -6.34 -5.31 -17.94
CA THR A 372 -5.94 -5.19 -19.36
C THR A 372 -7.23 -5.10 -20.17
N PRO A 373 -7.56 -3.96 -20.79
CA PRO A 373 -8.85 -3.74 -21.47
C PRO A 373 -9.20 -4.81 -22.50
N THR A 374 -8.20 -5.30 -23.23
CA THR A 374 -8.37 -6.34 -24.25
C THR A 374 -8.43 -7.77 -23.70
N ALA A 375 -8.36 -7.96 -22.38
CA ALA A 375 -8.45 -9.27 -21.75
C ALA A 375 -9.56 -9.26 -20.69
N GLU A 376 -10.75 -9.73 -21.10
CA GLU A 376 -11.98 -9.75 -20.28
C GLU A 376 -11.79 -10.44 -18.92
N LYS A 377 -10.91 -11.44 -18.85
CA LYS A 377 -10.53 -12.12 -17.60
C LYS A 377 -9.78 -11.24 -16.59
N THR A 378 -9.53 -9.96 -16.90
CA THR A 378 -8.84 -9.01 -16.02
C THR A 378 -9.72 -7.82 -15.69
N PHE A 379 -9.93 -7.57 -14.39
CA PHE A 379 -10.89 -6.58 -13.89
C PHE A 379 -10.39 -5.97 -12.58
N PRO A 380 -10.70 -4.70 -12.25
CA PRO A 380 -10.49 -4.17 -10.91
C PRO A 380 -11.41 -4.87 -9.90
N ALA A 381 -10.98 -4.98 -8.64
CA ALA A 381 -11.79 -5.59 -7.59
C ALA A 381 -11.55 -4.86 -6.26
N LEU A 382 -12.60 -4.76 -5.44
CA LEU A 382 -12.50 -4.33 -4.05
C LEU A 382 -12.29 -5.53 -3.14
N GLY A 383 -11.60 -5.31 -2.02
CA GLY A 383 -11.42 -6.29 -0.97
C GLY A 383 -12.76 -6.67 -0.35
N LYS A 384 -12.96 -7.96 -0.09
CA LYS A 384 -14.18 -8.51 0.50
C LYS A 384 -13.95 -8.83 1.98
N ARG A 385 -14.85 -8.40 2.88
CA ARG A 385 -14.80 -8.77 4.30
C ARG A 385 -14.95 -10.29 4.45
N MET A 386 -13.87 -10.96 4.87
CA MET A 386 -13.79 -12.43 4.96
C MET A 386 -14.06 -12.94 6.37
N ALA A 387 -13.49 -12.28 7.37
CA ALA A 387 -13.46 -12.76 8.74
C ALA A 387 -13.17 -11.61 9.70
N PHE A 388 -13.34 -11.87 10.99
CA PHE A 388 -12.81 -11.07 12.08
C PHE A 388 -11.65 -11.80 12.76
N CYS A 389 -10.64 -11.06 13.22
CA CYS A 389 -9.55 -11.61 14.04
C CYS A 389 -9.18 -10.64 15.18
N THR A 390 -8.72 -11.17 16.31
CA THR A 390 -8.25 -10.34 17.43
C THR A 390 -6.87 -9.74 17.13
N PRO A 391 -6.42 -8.70 17.86
CA PRO A 391 -5.10 -8.10 17.64
C PRO A 391 -3.94 -9.11 17.70
N GLU A 392 -4.03 -10.10 18.59
CA GLU A 392 -3.00 -11.13 18.78
C GLU A 392 -2.94 -12.12 17.61
N GLN A 393 -4.05 -12.30 16.89
CA GLN A 393 -4.17 -13.25 15.79
C GLN A 393 -3.68 -12.68 14.44
N VAL A 394 -3.56 -11.35 14.31
CA VAL A 394 -3.37 -10.68 13.01
C VAL A 394 -2.17 -11.22 12.23
N LEU A 395 -1.01 -11.40 12.89
CA LEU A 395 0.21 -11.88 12.21
C LEU A 395 0.04 -13.30 11.66
N GLU A 396 -0.60 -14.19 12.43
CA GLU A 396 -0.83 -15.57 12.03
C GLU A 396 -1.88 -15.66 10.90
N VAL A 397 -2.97 -14.89 11.00
CA VAL A 397 -4.00 -14.80 9.96
C VAL A 397 -3.42 -14.22 8.67
N ALA A 398 -2.66 -13.12 8.75
CA ALA A 398 -1.99 -12.54 7.59
C ALA A 398 -1.03 -13.54 6.95
N THR A 399 -0.31 -14.32 7.77
CA THR A 399 0.60 -15.37 7.28
C THR A 399 -0.16 -16.46 6.55
N ALA A 400 -1.29 -16.90 7.08
CA ALA A 400 -2.17 -17.86 6.43
C ALA A 400 -2.65 -17.34 5.08
N VAL A 401 -3.18 -16.11 5.00
CA VAL A 401 -3.62 -15.48 3.74
C VAL A 401 -2.48 -15.42 2.71
N VAL A 402 -1.29 -14.98 3.12
CA VAL A 402 -0.11 -14.91 2.24
C VAL A 402 0.30 -16.29 1.74
N LYS A 403 0.29 -17.32 2.60
CA LYS A 403 0.61 -18.70 2.22
C LYS A 403 -0.43 -19.29 1.26
N VAL A 404 -1.71 -19.01 1.46
CA VAL A 404 -2.76 -19.43 0.51
C VAL A 404 -2.52 -18.80 -0.87
N GLN A 405 -2.22 -17.49 -0.93
CA GLN A 405 -1.86 -16.86 -2.19
C GLN A 405 -0.56 -17.42 -2.78
N ARG A 406 0.44 -17.74 -1.96
CA ARG A 406 1.71 -18.34 -2.38
C ARG A 406 1.50 -19.70 -3.05
N ASP A 407 0.66 -20.54 -2.45
CA ASP A 407 0.52 -21.95 -2.80
C ASP A 407 -0.53 -22.17 -3.90
N PHE A 408 -1.57 -21.33 -3.96
CA PHE A 408 -2.71 -21.51 -4.88
C PHE A 408 -2.88 -20.40 -5.92
N GLY A 409 -2.15 -19.28 -5.80
CA GLY A 409 -2.21 -18.22 -6.80
C GLY A 409 -1.61 -18.64 -8.15
N ASN A 410 -2.21 -18.17 -9.25
CA ASN A 410 -1.79 -18.57 -10.60
C ASN A 410 -0.35 -18.14 -10.91
N ARG A 411 0.51 -19.10 -11.29
CA ARG A 411 1.91 -18.87 -11.69
C ARG A 411 2.18 -19.04 -13.19
N ALA A 412 1.19 -19.48 -13.95
CA ALA A 412 1.29 -19.68 -15.40
C ALA A 412 1.02 -18.37 -16.17
N ASP A 413 -0.04 -17.65 -15.81
CA ASP A 413 -0.41 -16.37 -16.41
C ASP A 413 -0.36 -15.23 -15.39
N ARG A 414 0.69 -14.41 -15.50
CA ARG A 414 0.94 -13.26 -14.62
C ARG A 414 -0.17 -12.21 -14.65
N LYS A 415 -1.00 -12.15 -15.70
CA LYS A 415 -2.14 -11.20 -15.79
C LYS A 415 -3.24 -11.55 -14.79
N ILE A 416 -3.36 -12.82 -14.42
CA ILE A 416 -4.34 -13.35 -13.46
C ILE A 416 -3.70 -13.92 -12.19
N ALA A 417 -2.44 -13.57 -11.90
CA ALA A 417 -1.68 -14.09 -10.75
C ALA A 417 -1.98 -13.43 -9.40
N ARG A 418 -2.75 -12.33 -9.37
CA ARG A 418 -3.10 -11.61 -8.12
C ARG A 418 -4.23 -12.32 -7.38
N MET A 419 -4.24 -12.16 -6.05
CA MET A 419 -5.18 -12.88 -5.16
C MET A 419 -6.65 -12.61 -5.46
N LYS A 420 -6.99 -11.44 -6.00
CA LYS A 420 -8.34 -11.12 -6.47
C LYS A 420 -8.93 -12.15 -7.46
N TYR A 421 -8.08 -12.74 -8.32
CA TYR A 421 -8.52 -13.74 -9.28
C TYR A 421 -8.70 -15.10 -8.63
N LEU A 422 -7.82 -15.46 -7.69
CA LEU A 422 -7.99 -16.67 -6.88
C LEU A 422 -9.31 -16.64 -6.12
N ILE A 423 -9.65 -15.50 -5.49
CA ILE A 423 -10.92 -15.31 -4.77
C ILE A 423 -12.12 -15.28 -5.74
N HIS A 424 -11.97 -14.66 -6.91
CA HIS A 424 -13.01 -14.71 -7.95
C HIS A 424 -13.32 -16.13 -8.39
N ASP A 425 -12.29 -16.94 -8.63
CA ASP A 425 -12.44 -18.30 -9.14
C ASP A 425 -12.90 -19.30 -8.07
N TRP A 426 -12.48 -19.12 -6.81
CA TRP A 426 -12.85 -20.01 -5.71
C TRP A 426 -14.14 -19.62 -5.00
N GLY A 427 -14.50 -18.34 -5.02
CA GLY A 427 -15.45 -17.78 -4.08
C GLY A 427 -14.84 -17.53 -2.71
N LEU A 428 -15.45 -16.61 -1.94
CA LEU A 428 -14.92 -16.16 -0.65
C LEU A 428 -14.94 -17.27 0.41
N GLU A 429 -16.01 -18.07 0.47
CA GLU A 429 -16.17 -19.15 1.45
C GLU A 429 -15.07 -20.21 1.34
N ARG A 430 -14.79 -20.67 0.10
CA ARG A 430 -13.72 -21.63 -0.13
C ARG A 430 -12.35 -21.06 0.19
N PHE A 431 -12.13 -19.78 -0.13
CA PHE A 431 -10.89 -19.10 0.23
C PHE A 431 -10.73 -19.01 1.75
N LYS A 432 -11.76 -18.60 2.49
CA LYS A 432 -11.79 -18.54 3.96
C LYS A 432 -11.45 -19.90 4.57
N ALA A 433 -12.12 -20.97 4.14
CA ALA A 433 -11.86 -22.32 4.63
C ALA A 433 -10.39 -22.74 4.43
N LYS A 434 -9.77 -22.36 3.31
CA LYS A 434 -8.35 -22.63 3.07
C LYS A 434 -7.44 -21.76 3.94
N VAL A 435 -7.80 -20.52 4.24
CA VAL A 435 -7.08 -19.69 5.21
C VAL A 435 -7.16 -20.29 6.61
N GLU A 436 -8.34 -20.74 7.04
CA GLU A 436 -8.56 -21.41 8.34
C GLU A 436 -7.73 -22.69 8.47
N GLU A 437 -7.56 -23.46 7.40
CA GLU A 437 -6.66 -24.63 7.37
C GLU A 437 -5.19 -24.24 7.63
N TYR A 438 -4.71 -23.15 7.04
CA TYR A 438 -3.34 -22.67 7.26
C TYR A 438 -3.16 -21.97 8.61
N PHE A 439 -4.23 -21.35 9.13
CA PHE A 439 -4.27 -20.71 10.44
C PHE A 439 -4.39 -21.75 11.57
N GLY A 440 -5.07 -22.87 11.31
CA GLY A 440 -5.25 -23.98 12.26
C GLY A 440 -6.53 -23.93 13.08
N SER A 441 -7.42 -22.97 12.84
CA SER A 441 -8.74 -22.89 13.49
C SER A 441 -9.74 -22.08 12.66
N GLU A 442 -11.03 -22.17 13.01
CA GLU A 442 -12.06 -21.34 12.40
C GLU A 442 -11.93 -19.88 12.81
N LEU A 443 -12.22 -18.98 11.87
CA LEU A 443 -12.26 -17.55 12.10
C LEU A 443 -13.72 -17.08 12.16
N PRO A 444 -14.09 -16.25 13.16
CA PRO A 444 -15.41 -15.64 13.21
C PRO A 444 -15.73 -14.84 11.94
N GLY A 445 -17.03 -14.69 11.64
CA GLY A 445 -17.49 -13.78 10.60
C GLY A 445 -17.10 -12.33 10.91
N PRO A 446 -17.04 -11.45 9.88
CA PRO A 446 -16.71 -10.05 10.08
C PRO A 446 -17.77 -9.34 10.95
N GLN A 447 -17.32 -8.32 11.68
CA GLN A 447 -18.17 -7.35 12.38
C GLN A 447 -18.93 -6.48 11.35
N PRO A 448 -20.09 -5.90 11.71
CA PRO A 448 -20.91 -5.11 10.79
C PRO A 448 -20.23 -3.82 10.33
N ASP A 449 -19.30 -3.27 11.12
CA ASP A 449 -18.58 -2.03 10.84
C ASP A 449 -17.90 -2.05 9.46
N ASP A 450 -17.99 -0.91 8.79
CA ASP A 450 -17.47 -0.67 7.46
C ASP A 450 -17.00 0.79 7.34
N VAL A 451 -16.29 1.12 6.26
CA VAL A 451 -15.84 2.48 5.95
C VAL A 451 -17.04 3.41 5.86
N THR A 452 -16.96 4.52 6.59
CA THR A 452 -17.96 5.59 6.62
C THR A 452 -17.38 6.93 6.17
N ALA A 453 -16.07 7.14 6.30
CA ALA A 453 -15.43 8.41 5.98
C ALA A 453 -13.95 8.25 5.55
N VAL A 454 -13.38 9.36 5.11
CA VAL A 454 -11.98 9.47 4.67
C VAL A 454 -11.48 10.88 4.97
N ASN A 455 -10.21 10.99 5.37
CA ASN A 455 -9.54 12.26 5.61
C ASN A 455 -8.25 12.34 4.77
N ASP A 456 -7.88 13.51 4.26
CA ASP A 456 -6.59 13.69 3.57
C ASP A 456 -5.48 14.22 4.49
N HIS A 457 -5.85 14.68 5.68
CA HIS A 457 -4.99 15.21 6.74
C HIS A 457 -4.17 16.44 6.34
N MET A 458 -4.63 17.26 5.40
CA MET A 458 -3.89 18.47 4.99
C MET A 458 -4.26 19.71 5.82
N GLY A 459 -3.27 20.56 6.05
CA GLY A 459 -3.38 21.75 6.91
C GLY A 459 -2.81 21.50 8.31
N TRP A 460 -3.00 22.50 9.18
CA TRP A 460 -2.60 22.44 10.59
C TRP A 460 -3.63 21.67 11.41
N ASP A 461 -3.17 20.75 12.24
CA ASP A 461 -4.02 20.00 13.16
C ASP A 461 -3.21 19.54 14.40
N GLU A 462 -3.91 19.16 15.47
CA GLU A 462 -3.32 18.74 16.75
C GLU A 462 -3.00 17.24 16.75
N GLN A 463 -1.87 16.85 17.36
CA GLN A 463 -1.52 15.43 17.52
C GLN A 463 -2.19 14.78 18.74
N GLY A 464 -2.57 15.59 19.73
CA GLY A 464 -3.13 15.12 21.01
C GLY A 464 -2.13 15.09 22.18
N ASP A 465 -0.85 15.41 21.95
CA ASP A 465 0.22 15.50 22.95
C ASP A 465 0.71 16.94 23.20
N GLY A 466 -0.04 17.93 22.71
CA GLY A 466 0.32 19.35 22.74
C GLY A 466 1.20 19.80 21.58
N LYS A 467 1.60 18.89 20.66
CA LYS A 467 2.22 19.23 19.38
C LYS A 467 1.19 19.36 18.27
N LEU A 468 1.62 20.00 17.19
CA LEU A 468 0.89 20.11 15.94
C LEU A 468 1.55 19.25 14.86
N PHE A 469 0.79 18.98 13.80
CA PHE A 469 1.34 18.61 12.51
C PHE A 469 0.80 19.52 11.42
N TYR A 470 1.53 19.60 10.30
CA TYR A 470 1.10 20.29 9.10
C TYR A 470 1.14 19.34 7.90
N GLY A 471 -0.02 19.01 7.35
CA GLY A 471 -0.12 18.30 6.08
C GLY A 471 0.03 19.25 4.90
N LEU A 472 1.08 19.05 4.10
CA LEU A 472 1.34 19.81 2.89
C LEU A 472 0.87 19.03 1.67
N ASN A 473 -0.05 19.61 0.90
CA ASN A 473 -0.44 19.07 -0.39
C ASN A 473 0.72 19.19 -1.39
N VAL A 474 1.14 18.06 -1.97
CA VAL A 474 2.17 18.03 -3.01
C VAL A 474 1.52 17.52 -4.28
N GLU A 475 1.33 18.40 -5.26
CA GLU A 475 0.66 18.05 -6.51
C GLU A 475 1.37 16.87 -7.19
N ASN A 476 0.63 15.77 -7.37
CA ASN A 476 1.14 14.50 -7.86
C ASN A 476 2.34 13.94 -7.08
N GLY A 477 2.58 14.36 -5.84
CA GLY A 477 3.72 13.97 -5.03
C GLY A 477 5.08 14.24 -5.64
N ARG A 478 5.18 15.18 -6.58
CA ARG A 478 6.46 15.57 -7.18
C ARG A 478 7.09 16.69 -6.35
N ILE A 479 8.21 16.38 -5.70
CA ILE A 479 9.03 17.36 -4.99
C ILE A 479 10.16 17.78 -5.92
N LEU A 480 10.16 19.06 -6.30
CA LEU A 480 11.19 19.67 -7.14
C LEU A 480 11.32 21.16 -6.82
N ASP A 481 12.43 21.75 -7.26
CA ASP A 481 12.56 23.20 -7.38
C ASP A 481 12.37 23.59 -8.85
N THR A 482 11.70 24.72 -9.06
CA THR A 482 11.47 25.38 -10.34
C THR A 482 11.81 26.86 -10.21
N GLU A 483 11.77 27.61 -11.30
CA GLU A 483 11.96 29.07 -11.26
C GLU A 483 10.89 29.77 -10.40
N SER A 484 9.67 29.23 -10.33
CA SER A 484 8.53 29.83 -9.64
C SER A 484 8.19 29.23 -8.28
N MET A 485 8.79 28.09 -7.91
CA MET A 485 8.52 27.38 -6.66
C MET A 485 9.75 26.58 -6.22
N GLN A 486 10.21 26.79 -4.99
CA GLN A 486 11.43 26.16 -4.44
C GLN A 486 11.09 25.18 -3.31
N MET A 487 10.33 24.13 -3.61
CA MET A 487 9.81 23.19 -2.62
C MET A 487 10.89 22.37 -1.90
N LYS A 488 11.90 21.85 -2.61
CA LYS A 488 13.01 21.12 -1.99
C LYS A 488 13.80 22.05 -1.07
N THR A 489 14.07 23.27 -1.52
CA THR A 489 14.77 24.27 -0.71
C THR A 489 13.99 24.58 0.57
N ALA A 490 12.67 24.78 0.48
CA ALA A 490 11.81 24.97 1.64
C ALA A 490 11.85 23.78 2.59
N PHE A 491 11.81 22.55 2.07
CA PHE A 491 11.86 21.34 2.89
C PHE A 491 13.19 21.22 3.63
N ARG A 492 14.30 21.56 2.98
CA ARG A 492 15.62 21.58 3.63
C ARG A 492 15.67 22.60 4.76
N GLU A 493 15.13 23.80 4.55
CA GLU A 493 15.06 24.84 5.59
C GLU A 493 14.19 24.38 6.77
N ILE A 494 12.99 23.86 6.50
CA ILE A 494 12.08 23.30 7.52
C ILE A 494 12.74 22.16 8.30
N CYS A 495 13.37 21.19 7.61
CA CYS A 495 14.02 20.05 8.24
C CYS A 495 15.19 20.48 9.13
N ARG A 496 15.98 21.47 8.70
CA ARG A 496 17.13 21.97 9.48
C ARG A 496 16.70 22.85 10.65
N GLN A 497 15.64 23.64 10.49
CA GLN A 497 15.20 24.58 11.51
C GLN A 497 14.35 23.91 12.60
N PHE A 498 13.43 23.03 12.21
CA PHE A 498 12.46 22.45 13.15
C PHE A 498 12.69 20.96 13.41
N ASN A 499 13.46 20.26 12.56
CA ASN A 499 13.69 18.81 12.64
C ASN A 499 12.40 17.99 12.88
N PRO A 500 11.31 18.23 12.14
CA PRO A 500 10.05 17.51 12.32
C PRO A 500 10.19 16.03 11.96
N GLY A 501 9.28 15.21 12.48
CA GLY A 501 8.99 13.92 11.87
C GLY A 501 8.32 14.13 10.50
N ILE A 502 8.41 13.13 9.63
CA ILE A 502 7.85 13.19 8.27
C ILE A 502 6.95 11.99 8.06
N ARG A 503 5.75 12.21 7.48
CA ARG A 503 4.84 11.10 7.15
C ARG A 503 4.25 11.22 5.75
N PHE A 504 4.52 10.25 4.89
CA PHE A 504 3.98 10.23 3.53
C PHE A 504 2.54 9.70 3.49
N THR A 505 1.67 10.34 2.71
CA THR A 505 0.25 9.96 2.60
C THR A 505 -0.01 9.09 1.36
N ALA A 506 -1.12 8.35 1.37
CA ALA A 506 -1.53 7.54 0.22
C ALA A 506 -2.11 8.38 -0.95
N ASN A 507 -2.34 9.67 -0.71
CA ASN A 507 -2.68 10.69 -1.71
C ASN A 507 -1.46 11.49 -2.19
N GLN A 508 -0.26 10.91 -2.04
CA GLN A 508 0.98 11.44 -2.62
C GLN A 508 1.45 12.76 -2.00
N SER A 509 0.96 13.10 -0.82
CA SER A 509 1.36 14.30 -0.05
C SER A 509 2.19 13.89 1.17
N LEU A 510 2.54 14.84 2.04
CA LEU A 510 3.27 14.54 3.27
C LEU A 510 2.80 15.39 4.45
N LEU A 511 3.08 14.90 5.66
CA LEU A 511 2.88 15.61 6.92
C LEU A 511 4.23 15.92 7.55
N PHE A 512 4.41 17.14 8.01
CA PHE A 512 5.46 17.51 8.96
C PHE A 512 4.88 17.38 10.37
N THR A 513 5.47 16.54 11.21
CA THR A 513 4.94 16.15 12.52
C THR A 513 5.79 16.68 13.66
N ASP A 514 5.27 16.60 14.87
CA ASP A 514 5.96 16.93 16.12
C ASP A 514 6.37 18.41 16.20
N LEU A 515 5.58 19.28 15.58
CA LEU A 515 5.81 20.71 15.52
C LEU A 515 5.33 21.39 16.80
N ASP A 516 6.16 22.24 17.39
CA ASP A 516 5.74 23.10 18.49
C ASP A 516 4.71 24.14 18.01
N PRO A 517 3.61 24.41 18.74
CA PRO A 517 2.63 25.42 18.33
C PRO A 517 3.23 26.80 18.04
N ALA A 518 4.34 27.15 18.71
CA ALA A 518 5.06 28.41 18.51
C ALA A 518 5.74 28.53 17.14
N CYS A 519 6.03 27.42 16.43
CA CYS A 519 6.69 27.47 15.12
C CYS A 519 5.72 27.72 13.96
N LYS A 520 4.41 27.73 14.21
CA LYS A 520 3.37 27.80 13.18
C LYS A 520 3.56 28.94 12.18
N ASP A 521 3.87 30.14 12.67
CA ASP A 521 4.04 31.33 11.83
C ASP A 521 5.36 31.30 11.05
N ASP A 522 6.46 30.89 11.69
CA ASP A 522 7.77 30.76 11.03
C ASP A 522 7.74 29.68 9.96
N PHE A 523 7.17 28.50 10.26
CA PHE A 523 6.99 27.41 9.32
C PHE A 523 6.20 27.86 8.09
N THR A 524 5.06 28.53 8.32
CA THR A 524 4.22 29.05 7.23
C THR A 524 4.97 30.11 6.41
N SER A 525 5.81 30.91 7.07
CA SER A 525 6.62 31.94 6.42
C SER A 525 7.71 31.34 5.52
N ILE A 526 8.33 30.21 5.90
CA ILE A 526 9.29 29.51 5.04
C ILE A 526 8.61 29.02 3.76
N LEU A 527 7.44 28.40 3.85
CA LEU A 527 6.71 27.95 2.66
C LEU A 527 6.41 29.12 1.72
N LYS A 528 5.89 30.23 2.26
CA LYS A 528 5.59 31.44 1.47
C LYS A 528 6.83 32.08 0.86
N LYS A 529 7.93 32.18 1.62
CA LYS A 529 9.23 32.71 1.17
C LYS A 529 9.76 31.95 -0.04
N HIS A 530 9.51 30.65 -0.11
CA HIS A 530 9.92 29.77 -1.22
C HIS A 530 8.82 29.52 -2.25
N HIS A 531 7.74 30.30 -2.22
CA HIS A 531 6.61 30.21 -3.14
C HIS A 531 5.95 28.82 -3.19
N VAL A 532 5.98 28.08 -2.07
CA VAL A 532 5.27 26.82 -1.93
C VAL A 532 3.84 27.13 -1.47
N PRO A 533 2.80 26.77 -2.26
CA PRO A 533 1.41 26.99 -1.87
C PRO A 533 1.07 26.27 -0.56
N LEU A 534 0.25 26.90 0.28
CA LEU A 534 -0.28 26.24 1.46
C LEU A 534 -1.38 25.27 1.04
N SER A 535 -1.65 24.25 1.85
CA SER A 535 -2.72 23.27 1.56
C SER A 535 -4.11 23.90 1.47
N ALA A 536 -4.32 25.03 2.15
CA ALA A 536 -5.56 25.80 2.08
C ALA A 536 -5.70 26.64 0.79
N ASP A 537 -4.62 26.81 0.02
CA ASP A 537 -4.64 27.54 -1.25
C ASP A 537 -5.12 26.66 -2.42
N PHE A 538 -5.19 25.34 -2.23
CA PHE A 538 -5.68 24.39 -3.23
C PHE A 538 -7.20 24.29 -3.22
N SER A 539 -7.81 24.14 -4.40
CA SER A 539 -9.22 23.76 -4.50
C SER A 539 -9.46 22.36 -3.94
N ASN A 540 -10.69 22.06 -3.51
CA ASN A 540 -11.08 20.73 -3.07
C ASN A 540 -10.81 19.67 -4.16
N ALA A 541 -11.19 19.97 -5.41
CA ALA A 541 -10.98 19.05 -6.54
C ALA A 541 -9.50 18.72 -6.77
N ARG A 542 -8.61 19.71 -6.69
CA ARG A 542 -7.16 19.52 -6.88
C ARG A 542 -6.51 18.83 -5.70
N ARG A 543 -6.89 19.17 -4.48
CA ARG A 543 -6.41 18.54 -3.24
C ARG A 543 -6.71 17.03 -3.20
N TRP A 544 -7.86 16.63 -3.76
CA TRP A 544 -8.25 15.23 -3.90
C TRP A 544 -7.83 14.58 -5.24
N SER A 545 -6.98 15.25 -6.01
CA SER A 545 -6.50 14.74 -7.29
C SER A 545 -5.12 14.08 -7.19
N ILE A 546 -4.95 12.93 -7.86
CA ILE A 546 -3.63 12.30 -8.00
C ILE A 546 -3.43 11.67 -9.38
N ALA A 547 -2.21 11.76 -9.88
CA ALA A 547 -1.77 11.06 -11.08
C ALA A 547 -0.74 9.96 -10.78
N CYS A 548 -0.52 9.05 -11.72
CA CYS A 548 0.68 8.19 -11.70
C CYS A 548 1.79 8.82 -12.55
N VAL A 549 3.05 8.41 -12.33
CA VAL A 549 4.21 8.91 -13.09
C VAL A 549 3.99 8.84 -14.60
N ALA A 550 3.55 7.68 -15.11
CA ALA A 550 3.35 7.44 -16.54
C ALA A 550 4.58 7.81 -17.41
N TRP A 551 4.35 8.47 -18.54
CA TRP A 551 5.42 8.92 -19.42
C TRP A 551 6.25 10.03 -18.73
N PRO A 552 7.60 10.09 -18.87
CA PRO A 552 8.44 9.36 -19.83
C PRO A 552 9.12 8.09 -19.31
N THR A 553 9.13 7.85 -17.99
CA THR A 553 9.97 6.78 -17.41
C THR A 553 9.24 5.44 -17.26
N CYS A 554 7.90 5.44 -17.19
CA CYS A 554 7.13 4.21 -17.11
C CYS A 554 7.15 3.47 -18.46
N GLY A 555 7.81 2.32 -18.51
CA GLY A 555 7.81 1.46 -19.71
C GLY A 555 6.46 0.85 -20.08
N LEU A 556 5.42 1.02 -19.26
CA LEU A 556 4.06 0.53 -19.51
C LEU A 556 3.06 1.65 -19.87
N SER A 557 3.45 2.92 -19.76
CA SER A 557 2.52 4.01 -20.06
C SER A 557 2.21 4.09 -21.56
N ILE A 558 0.93 4.35 -21.86
CA ILE A 558 0.41 4.53 -23.21
C ILE A 558 0.38 6.03 -23.54
N THR A 559 0.02 6.85 -22.57
CA THR A 559 -0.07 8.31 -22.65
C THR A 559 0.39 8.96 -21.34
N GLU A 560 0.34 10.28 -21.28
CA GLU A 560 0.64 11.09 -20.10
C GLU A 560 -0.28 10.82 -18.90
N SER A 561 0.15 11.31 -17.73
CA SER A 561 -0.67 11.32 -16.52
C SER A 561 -0.18 12.43 -15.61
N GLU A 562 0.93 12.25 -14.89
CA GLU A 562 1.48 13.26 -13.97
C GLU A 562 1.72 14.62 -14.63
N ARG A 563 2.23 14.64 -15.87
CA ARG A 563 2.49 15.89 -16.61
C ARG A 563 1.23 16.51 -17.23
N ALA A 564 0.14 15.76 -17.32
CA ALA A 564 -1.10 16.20 -17.96
C ALA A 564 -2.18 16.62 -16.95
N LEU A 565 -2.18 16.04 -15.74
CA LEU A 565 -3.21 16.31 -14.74
C LEU A 565 -3.28 17.79 -14.31
N PRO A 566 -2.16 18.52 -14.08
CA PRO A 566 -2.25 19.92 -13.63
C PRO A 566 -3.07 20.81 -14.58
N GLY A 567 -2.84 20.72 -15.90
CA GLY A 567 -3.61 21.48 -16.88
C GLY A 567 -5.08 21.07 -16.96
N ILE A 568 -5.39 19.77 -16.83
CA ILE A 568 -6.78 19.30 -16.74
C ILE A 568 -7.46 19.89 -15.50
N MET A 569 -6.75 19.98 -14.37
CA MET A 569 -7.30 20.56 -13.16
C MET A 569 -7.48 22.08 -13.29
N ASP A 570 -6.57 22.79 -13.97
CA ASP A 570 -6.69 24.23 -14.24
C ASP A 570 -8.01 24.52 -14.99
N ASP A 571 -8.27 23.77 -16.07
CA ASP A 571 -9.48 23.91 -16.87
C ASP A 571 -10.75 23.48 -16.11
N LEU A 572 -10.67 22.37 -15.35
CA LEU A 572 -11.80 21.86 -14.58
C LEU A 572 -12.24 22.82 -13.47
N GLU A 573 -11.29 23.45 -12.77
CA GLU A 573 -11.58 24.43 -11.71
C GLU A 573 -12.35 25.63 -12.25
N VAL A 574 -12.05 26.08 -13.47
CA VAL A 574 -12.79 27.15 -14.16
C VAL A 574 -14.25 26.74 -14.41
N GLU A 575 -14.49 25.53 -14.91
CA GLU A 575 -15.85 25.04 -15.16
C GLU A 575 -16.65 24.83 -13.86
N LEU A 576 -16.02 24.28 -12.83
CA LEU A 576 -16.64 24.15 -11.50
C LEU A 576 -17.03 25.53 -10.94
N ALA A 577 -16.17 26.54 -11.09
CA ALA A 577 -16.47 27.90 -10.63
C ALA A 577 -17.66 28.52 -11.37
N LYS A 578 -17.75 28.36 -12.70
CA LYS A 578 -18.92 28.81 -13.50
C LYS A 578 -20.20 28.14 -13.03
N LEU A 579 -20.11 26.86 -12.65
CA LEU A 579 -21.23 26.10 -12.10
C LEU A 579 -21.47 26.36 -10.61
N GLY A 580 -20.65 27.15 -9.91
CA GLY A 580 -20.80 27.34 -8.46
C GLY A 580 -20.59 26.05 -7.66
N LEU A 581 -19.76 25.14 -8.18
CA LEU A 581 -19.41 23.84 -7.60
C LEU A 581 -17.97 23.82 -7.04
N SER A 582 -17.34 24.97 -6.83
CA SER A 582 -15.95 25.06 -6.34
C SER A 582 -15.73 24.46 -4.95
N SER A 583 -16.78 24.36 -4.14
CA SER A 583 -16.73 23.75 -2.80
C SER A 583 -16.99 22.25 -2.79
N GLU A 584 -17.39 21.66 -3.92
CA GLU A 584 -17.69 20.24 -3.99
C GLU A 584 -16.44 19.40 -3.72
N GLU A 585 -16.62 18.31 -2.98
CA GLU A 585 -15.57 17.34 -2.69
C GLU A 585 -15.80 16.08 -3.53
N PHE A 586 -14.83 15.78 -4.40
CA PHE A 586 -14.83 14.57 -5.21
C PHE A 586 -13.40 14.22 -5.61
N VAL A 587 -13.15 12.95 -5.91
CA VAL A 587 -11.81 12.42 -6.16
C VAL A 587 -11.55 12.26 -7.66
N VAL A 588 -10.50 12.92 -8.16
CA VAL A 588 -10.01 12.78 -9.54
C VAL A 588 -8.73 11.95 -9.56
N ARG A 589 -8.70 10.84 -10.29
CA ARG A 589 -7.50 9.99 -10.36
C ARG A 589 -7.11 9.68 -11.80
N MET A 590 -5.88 10.01 -12.16
CA MET A 590 -5.37 9.85 -13.52
C MET A 590 -4.28 8.78 -13.59
N THR A 591 -4.35 7.94 -14.61
CA THR A 591 -3.29 6.98 -14.93
C THR A 591 -3.03 6.90 -16.43
N GLY A 592 -1.76 6.81 -16.84
CA GLY A 592 -1.39 6.75 -18.26
C GLY A 592 -1.58 5.38 -18.91
N CYS A 593 -2.10 4.38 -18.18
CA CYS A 593 -2.36 3.02 -18.66
C CYS A 593 -3.30 2.27 -17.68
N PRO A 594 -3.89 1.13 -18.08
CA PRO A 594 -4.92 0.44 -17.30
C PRO A 594 -4.42 -0.32 -16.05
N ASN A 595 -3.13 -0.20 -15.70
CA ASN A 595 -2.59 -0.83 -14.49
C ASN A 595 -3.15 -0.21 -13.18
N GLY A 596 -3.72 0.99 -13.23
CA GLY A 596 -4.40 1.61 -12.10
C GLY A 596 -3.47 2.03 -10.95
N CYS A 597 -2.27 2.53 -11.25
CA CYS A 597 -1.28 2.92 -10.23
C CYS A 597 -1.78 4.02 -9.29
N ALA A 598 -2.55 4.99 -9.81
CA ALA A 598 -3.19 6.05 -9.03
C ALA A 598 -4.61 5.67 -8.56
N ARG A 599 -5.00 4.39 -8.62
CA ARG A 599 -6.29 3.86 -8.15
C ARG A 599 -7.55 4.49 -8.82
N PRO A 600 -7.63 4.54 -10.16
CA PRO A 600 -8.67 5.27 -10.88
C PRO A 600 -10.03 4.55 -10.97
N TYR A 601 -10.19 3.36 -10.37
CA TYR A 601 -11.36 2.50 -10.60
C TYR A 601 -12.38 2.48 -9.46
N ASN A 602 -12.12 3.24 -8.40
CA ASN A 602 -13.00 3.33 -7.22
C ASN A 602 -13.13 4.77 -6.72
N CYS A 603 -12.91 5.74 -7.60
CA CYS A 603 -13.07 7.17 -7.33
C CYS A 603 -14.18 7.76 -8.18
N ASP A 604 -14.60 8.97 -7.83
CA ASP A 604 -15.66 9.71 -8.50
C ASP A 604 -15.36 9.94 -9.98
N VAL A 605 -14.15 10.40 -10.31
CA VAL A 605 -13.67 10.60 -11.69
C VAL A 605 -12.36 9.87 -11.92
N GLY A 606 -12.41 8.81 -12.72
CA GLY A 606 -11.23 8.04 -13.14
C GLY A 606 -10.82 8.36 -14.57
N LEU A 607 -9.56 8.73 -14.80
CA LEU A 607 -9.00 8.98 -16.13
C LEU A 607 -7.93 7.92 -16.43
N VAL A 608 -8.16 7.09 -17.45
CA VAL A 608 -7.30 5.93 -17.76
C VAL A 608 -6.82 5.99 -19.20
N GLY A 609 -5.50 6.12 -19.37
CA GLY A 609 -4.85 6.20 -20.67
C GLY A 609 -5.13 4.98 -21.55
N ARG A 610 -5.63 5.24 -22.76
CA ARG A 610 -6.12 4.23 -23.71
C ARG A 610 -5.33 4.19 -25.01
N ALA A 611 -4.93 5.35 -25.51
CA ALA A 611 -4.06 5.57 -26.66
C ALA A 611 -3.28 6.87 -26.44
N LYS A 612 -2.36 7.22 -27.35
CA LYS A 612 -1.66 8.52 -27.29
C LYS A 612 -2.70 9.65 -27.22
N ASP A 613 -2.58 10.49 -26.20
CA ASP A 613 -3.45 11.66 -25.93
C ASP A 613 -4.95 11.33 -25.83
N LYS A 614 -5.29 10.08 -25.46
CA LYS A 614 -6.68 9.64 -25.30
C LYS A 614 -6.89 8.82 -24.04
N TYR A 615 -8.03 9.03 -23.39
CA TYR A 615 -8.38 8.47 -22.11
C TYR A 615 -9.77 7.85 -22.14
N THR A 616 -9.95 6.81 -21.33
CA THR A 616 -11.25 6.33 -20.89
C THR A 616 -11.62 7.09 -19.62
N ILE A 617 -12.83 7.67 -19.58
CA ILE A 617 -13.40 8.30 -18.40
C ILE A 617 -14.25 7.25 -17.67
N PHE A 618 -14.05 7.13 -16.36
CA PHE A 618 -14.84 6.31 -15.45
C PHE A 618 -15.55 7.18 -14.43
N LEU A 619 -16.81 6.88 -14.12
CA LEU A 619 -17.65 7.64 -13.19
C LEU A 619 -18.43 6.72 -12.24
N GLY A 620 -18.93 7.27 -11.12
CA GLY A 620 -19.82 6.56 -10.20
C GLY A 620 -19.13 5.84 -9.03
N GLY A 621 -17.82 5.97 -8.89
CA GLY A 621 -17.12 5.56 -7.67
C GLY A 621 -17.42 6.49 -6.50
N ARG A 622 -16.73 6.33 -5.38
CA ARG A 622 -16.88 7.22 -4.21
C ARG A 622 -15.55 7.66 -3.64
N MET A 623 -15.57 8.82 -3.00
CA MET A 623 -14.47 9.33 -2.20
C MET A 623 -14.00 8.34 -1.12
N GLN A 624 -14.94 7.64 -0.47
CA GLN A 624 -14.66 6.58 0.51
C GLN A 624 -13.95 5.35 -0.08
N GLY A 625 -13.92 5.19 -1.42
CA GLY A 625 -13.19 4.13 -2.10
C GLY A 625 -13.81 2.72 -2.02
N ASP A 626 -15.05 2.62 -1.55
CA ASP A 626 -15.77 1.36 -1.29
C ASP A 626 -16.76 0.96 -2.40
N ARG A 627 -16.82 1.74 -3.48
CA ARG A 627 -17.59 1.42 -4.71
C ARG A 627 -16.69 1.55 -5.94
N LEU A 628 -16.75 0.55 -6.82
CA LEU A 628 -16.11 0.64 -8.14
C LEU A 628 -16.89 1.61 -9.02
N ASN A 629 -16.16 2.42 -9.79
CA ASN A 629 -16.76 3.17 -10.88
C ASN A 629 -16.97 2.28 -12.11
N TRP A 630 -17.68 2.81 -13.09
CA TRP A 630 -17.95 2.17 -14.37
C TRP A 630 -17.45 3.04 -15.52
N GLU A 631 -17.19 2.41 -16.66
CA GLU A 631 -16.71 3.09 -17.87
C GLU A 631 -17.82 4.01 -18.38
N TYR A 632 -17.61 5.32 -18.34
CA TYR A 632 -18.56 6.31 -18.83
C TYR A 632 -18.40 6.51 -20.34
N LYS A 633 -17.16 6.81 -20.78
CA LYS A 633 -16.83 7.10 -22.18
C LYS A 633 -15.40 6.70 -22.51
N ASP A 634 -15.19 5.93 -23.58
CA ASP A 634 -13.86 5.50 -24.03
C ASP A 634 -13.29 6.41 -25.13
N MET A 635 -11.96 6.37 -25.29
CA MET A 635 -11.22 7.05 -26.36
C MET A 635 -11.43 8.57 -26.45
N VAL A 636 -11.70 9.22 -25.32
CA VAL A 636 -11.88 10.67 -25.20
C VAL A 636 -10.53 11.38 -25.41
N PRO A 637 -10.40 12.27 -26.40
CA PRO A 637 -9.22 13.11 -26.57
C PRO A 637 -8.92 13.94 -25.32
N HIS A 638 -7.64 14.21 -25.06
CA HIS A 638 -7.19 14.97 -23.89
C HIS A 638 -7.92 16.31 -23.71
N ASP A 639 -8.05 17.07 -24.80
CA ASP A 639 -8.70 18.37 -24.89
C ASP A 639 -10.22 18.32 -24.72
N GLU A 640 -10.84 17.14 -24.90
CA GLU A 640 -12.27 16.92 -24.74
C GLU A 640 -12.66 16.40 -23.35
N ILE A 641 -11.69 16.09 -22.47
CA ILE A 641 -11.97 15.56 -21.13
C ILE A 641 -12.81 16.56 -20.32
N VAL A 642 -12.33 17.80 -20.19
CA VAL A 642 -12.98 18.82 -19.36
C VAL A 642 -14.32 19.27 -19.98
N PRO A 643 -14.42 19.55 -21.29
CA PRO A 643 -15.71 19.82 -21.93
C PRO A 643 -16.74 18.73 -21.70
N GLU A 644 -16.34 17.46 -21.75
CA GLU A 644 -17.24 16.35 -21.49
C GLU A 644 -17.66 16.27 -20.02
N LEU A 645 -16.73 16.42 -19.08
CA LEU A 645 -17.04 16.44 -17.64
C LEU A 645 -17.92 17.63 -17.25
N ALA A 646 -17.73 18.80 -17.85
CA ALA A 646 -18.53 20.00 -17.59
C ALA A 646 -20.02 19.77 -17.87
N LYS A 647 -20.36 18.98 -18.92
CA LYS A 647 -21.75 18.58 -19.19
C LYS A 647 -22.33 17.73 -18.08
N VAL A 648 -21.55 16.79 -17.54
CA VAL A 648 -21.98 15.92 -16.44
C VAL A 648 -22.13 16.71 -15.14
N PHE A 649 -21.20 17.63 -14.83
CA PHE A 649 -21.31 18.53 -13.68
C PHE A 649 -22.48 19.50 -13.80
N THR A 650 -22.81 19.94 -15.01
CA THR A 650 -24.03 20.71 -15.26
C THR A 650 -25.27 19.89 -14.90
N TYR A 651 -25.30 18.60 -15.26
CA TYR A 651 -26.40 17.73 -14.87
C TYR A 651 -26.48 17.55 -13.36
N PHE A 652 -25.33 17.28 -12.73
CA PHE A 652 -25.23 17.15 -11.28
C PHE A 652 -25.80 18.37 -10.57
N LYS A 653 -25.42 19.57 -10.98
CA LYS A 653 -25.96 20.81 -10.41
C LYS A 653 -27.48 20.89 -10.52
N GLN A 654 -28.05 20.45 -11.64
CA GLN A 654 -29.48 20.61 -11.93
C GLN A 654 -30.37 19.58 -11.23
N ASP A 655 -29.88 18.34 -11.07
CA ASP A 655 -30.73 17.22 -10.66
C ASP A 655 -30.19 16.44 -9.45
N ARG A 656 -29.16 16.95 -8.75
CA ARG A 656 -28.73 16.34 -7.49
C ARG A 656 -29.81 16.42 -6.43
N GLU A 657 -29.87 15.39 -5.60
CA GLU A 657 -30.64 15.40 -4.36
C GLU A 657 -29.89 16.19 -3.26
N GLU A 658 -30.60 16.60 -2.21
CA GLU A 658 -29.97 17.33 -1.10
C GLU A 658 -28.90 16.47 -0.42
N GLY A 659 -27.66 16.99 -0.35
CA GLY A 659 -26.51 16.30 0.24
C GLY A 659 -25.93 15.17 -0.62
N GLU A 660 -26.39 14.99 -1.86
CA GLU A 660 -25.88 13.94 -2.75
C GLU A 660 -24.47 14.28 -3.26
N SER A 661 -23.54 13.33 -3.11
CA SER A 661 -22.19 13.44 -3.67
C SER A 661 -22.19 13.26 -5.19
N PHE A 662 -21.17 13.78 -5.90
CA PHE A 662 -21.07 13.61 -7.35
C PHE A 662 -21.00 12.12 -7.76
N GLY A 663 -20.27 11.30 -7.01
CA GLY A 663 -20.20 9.86 -7.22
C GLY A 663 -21.54 9.15 -7.04
N ASP A 664 -22.32 9.51 -6.02
CA ASP A 664 -23.65 8.94 -5.77
C ASP A 664 -24.68 9.40 -6.81
N PHE A 665 -24.60 10.67 -7.24
CA PHE A 665 -25.38 11.18 -8.37
C PHE A 665 -25.13 10.35 -9.63
N CYS A 666 -23.86 10.15 -9.98
CA CYS A 666 -23.51 9.36 -11.16
C CYS A 666 -24.07 7.93 -11.05
N GLU A 667 -23.98 7.30 -9.88
CA GLU A 667 -24.53 5.96 -9.65
C GLU A 667 -26.06 5.92 -9.76
N ARG A 668 -26.77 6.89 -9.19
CA ARG A 668 -28.25 6.99 -9.25
C ARG A 668 -28.73 7.17 -10.68
N LYS A 669 -28.05 8.01 -11.47
CA LYS A 669 -28.37 8.26 -12.88
C LYS A 669 -27.99 7.09 -13.78
N GLY A 670 -26.84 6.48 -13.51
CA GLY A 670 -26.28 5.42 -14.31
C GLY A 670 -25.77 5.88 -15.67
N GLN A 671 -25.01 4.99 -16.32
CA GLN A 671 -24.28 5.31 -17.55
C GLN A 671 -25.17 5.80 -18.70
N ALA A 672 -26.28 5.10 -18.96
CA ALA A 672 -27.13 5.39 -20.10
C ALA A 672 -27.73 6.81 -20.04
N ASP A 673 -28.13 7.25 -18.86
CA ASP A 673 -28.72 8.57 -18.66
C ASP A 673 -27.66 9.68 -18.76
N LEU A 674 -26.48 9.49 -18.16
CA LEU A 674 -25.39 10.48 -18.28
C LEU A 674 -24.91 10.65 -19.72
N VAL A 675 -24.81 9.56 -20.49
CA VAL A 675 -24.44 9.62 -21.92
C VAL A 675 -25.53 10.31 -22.73
N ALA A 676 -26.81 9.97 -22.51
CA ALA A 676 -27.91 10.63 -23.18
C ALA A 676 -27.92 12.13 -22.91
N TRP A 677 -27.64 12.55 -21.66
CA TRP A 677 -27.52 13.95 -21.28
C TRP A 677 -26.37 14.68 -22.01
N SER A 678 -25.20 14.04 -22.11
CA SER A 678 -24.00 14.67 -22.68
C SER A 678 -24.01 14.80 -24.21
N GLU A 679 -24.90 14.06 -24.88
CA GLU A 679 -25.14 14.11 -26.32
C GLU A 679 -26.20 15.15 -26.73
N VAL A 680 -27.07 15.57 -25.81
CA VAL A 680 -28.04 16.64 -26.07
C VAL A 680 -27.33 17.99 -26.11
N ALA A 681 -27.65 18.82 -27.12
CA ALA A 681 -27.18 20.20 -27.19
C ALA A 681 -27.71 20.97 -25.97
N GLN A 682 -26.82 21.24 -25.01
CA GLN A 682 -27.15 22.00 -23.82
C GLN A 682 -27.32 23.49 -24.21
N PRO A 683 -28.41 24.16 -23.81
CA PRO A 683 -28.53 25.59 -24.03
C PRO A 683 -27.41 26.34 -23.30
N ALA A 684 -26.79 27.28 -24.00
CA ALA A 684 -25.61 28.04 -23.57
C ALA A 684 -25.82 28.88 -22.31
#